data_AF-A0A2H1JP53-F1
#
_entry.id   AF-A0A2H1JP53-F1
#
_cell.length_a   1.000
_cell.length_b   1.000
_cell.length_c   1.000
_cell.angle_alpha   90.00
_cell.angle_beta   90.00
_cell.angle_gamma   90.00
#
_symmetry.space_group_name_H-M   'P 1'
#
loop_
_entity.id
_entity.type
_entity.pdbx_description
1 polymer ?
#
loop_
_entity_poly.entity_id
_entity_poly.type
_entity_poly.pdbx_seq_one_letter_code
_entity_poly.pdbx_strand_id
1 'polypeptide(L)'
;MENYPAEWEADVVLRDGGTAHLRPIVPADAEALSKMHEAQSPESVYLRFFAPLPRLPKRDLDRFVTVDYRDRVAMIMLVGSDIIGVGRFDKISATSAEVAFNIADAHQGRGIGSILLEHLAAAARDLGIRKFTAEVLPQNRPMLQVFQAAGYEVSRGFDDGVVAVNFDIDPTARSIEVQASREHRAEALSVRTVLHPTSVVVIGASRKRKSTGHLLIRNITSAKFTGDLWVVHPEADQIAGVQAYPSLGDLPGKADLAVIAVPAESATEVVQECAAHGVKAVLVISSGFAETGEAGAELQRRMVATSRAYGMRVVGPNSFGLVNEAADVSLNASLAPFLPDSGSLGLFSQSGALGTALLSAAKNRGLGISTFVSAGNRADMSGNDVLQYWEEDPDTKTVGLYLESIGNPRKFSRIARRVSRVKPIIVIKSDLTGRELPPGHIVRTSSLAPNTLDQVLGQAGVIRADTIHQLFDLAQVFSTQSLPAGRRVGVIGNSAAMATLLVQRSRSEGLHVEAEPVSLHPEVDADRFRTELDAMYARDDIDSVIVTFTPSAGAEEAEIAAHLSEAAARSQKTTVACFLGIHGVKDELTTYLTDDEGARVSRTVPSYVGPEDAVWALARATDYSRWRAADHGRFLEIEDLDDKGVRSIIESALSDARPGTPIRLERSDTRALLSCYGIEVLPYITAASVEEGLAAAEEIGYPVALKAVTNVLRHRMELGGVRLNIDSPEELREDFTAIQRIIRQVIGDSDPLVDVQTMAPHGVPCVIRAGEDPLLGPLLSFSLAGDTTELLGDVSHRVAPLTDREAGDMIKSIKASPRLFGYRGLPPMNIDPLGNVLERLSVLVERHPQIRELVIHPMVATETEGHVLSARIDLLLDPTRIDSTRRLLS
;
A
#
# COMPACT_ATOMS: atom_id res chain seq x y z
N MET A 1 -30.62 -19.27 -3.50
CA MET A 1 -30.23 -18.88 -2.13
C MET A 1 -30.34 -17.37 -2.05
N GLU A 2 -31.53 -16.82 -1.77
CA GLU A 2 -31.77 -15.37 -1.86
C GLU A 2 -31.08 -14.53 -0.77
N ASN A 3 -30.46 -15.15 0.25
CA ASN A 3 -29.84 -14.46 1.40
C ASN A 3 -28.38 -14.90 1.68
N TYR A 4 -27.65 -15.43 0.70
CA TYR A 4 -26.24 -15.82 0.93
C TYR A 4 -25.31 -14.60 0.91
N PRO A 5 -24.55 -14.31 1.98
CA PRO A 5 -23.67 -13.13 2.03
C PRO A 5 -22.33 -13.43 1.35
N ALA A 6 -22.31 -13.38 0.02
CA ALA A 6 -21.12 -13.65 -0.80
C ALA A 6 -19.96 -12.69 -0.48
N GLU A 7 -20.26 -11.49 0.01
CA GLU A 7 -19.28 -10.49 0.43
C GLU A 7 -18.50 -10.89 1.71
N TRP A 8 -18.88 -11.98 2.39
CA TRP A 8 -18.14 -12.52 3.53
C TRP A 8 -17.09 -13.57 3.12
N GLU A 9 -17.05 -13.95 1.85
CA GLU A 9 -16.03 -14.86 1.33
C GLU A 9 -14.66 -14.18 1.26
N ALA A 10 -13.62 -14.93 1.62
CA ALA A 10 -12.25 -14.47 1.59
C ALA A 10 -11.29 -15.64 1.36
N ASP A 11 -10.20 -15.38 0.65
CA ASP A 11 -9.05 -16.29 0.64
C ASP A 11 -8.02 -15.75 1.61
N VAL A 12 -7.47 -16.61 2.47
CA VAL A 12 -6.57 -16.20 3.56
C VAL A 12 -5.27 -16.98 3.50
N VAL A 13 -4.18 -16.33 3.93
CA VAL A 13 -2.88 -17.00 4.13
C VAL A 13 -2.77 -17.45 5.59
N LEU A 14 -2.53 -18.74 5.79
CA LEU A 14 -2.38 -19.38 7.08
C LEU A 14 -0.98 -19.16 7.65
N ARG A 15 -0.81 -19.42 8.94
CA ARG A 15 0.46 -19.20 9.66
C ARG A 15 1.65 -19.98 9.08
N ASP A 16 1.39 -21.07 8.37
CA ASP A 16 2.40 -21.88 7.70
C ASP A 16 2.65 -21.45 6.24
N GLY A 17 2.06 -20.35 5.78
CA GLY A 17 2.21 -19.80 4.43
C GLY A 17 1.31 -20.43 3.37
N GLY A 18 0.56 -21.48 3.70
CA GLY A 18 -0.46 -22.06 2.81
C GLY A 18 -1.71 -21.19 2.74
N THR A 19 -2.54 -21.36 1.71
CA THR A 19 -3.83 -20.65 1.61
C THR A 19 -5.01 -21.49 2.10
N ALA A 20 -6.11 -20.83 2.43
CA ALA A 20 -7.40 -21.47 2.65
C ALA A 20 -8.54 -20.57 2.19
N HIS A 21 -9.68 -21.17 1.84
CA HIS A 21 -10.88 -20.43 1.46
C HIS A 21 -11.86 -20.35 2.64
N LEU A 22 -12.27 -19.14 2.99
CA LEU A 22 -13.24 -18.84 4.03
C LEU A 22 -14.56 -18.45 3.39
N ARG A 23 -15.66 -19.07 3.82
CA ARG A 23 -17.02 -18.67 3.39
C ARG A 23 -18.10 -18.97 4.44
N PRO A 24 -19.27 -18.33 4.35
CA PRO A 24 -20.45 -18.75 5.11
C PRO A 24 -20.80 -20.23 4.86
N ILE A 25 -21.26 -20.92 5.91
CA ILE A 25 -21.71 -22.32 5.82
C ILE A 25 -23.03 -22.40 5.06
N VAL A 26 -23.23 -23.46 4.27
CA VAL A 26 -24.49 -23.76 3.59
C VAL A 26 -25.00 -25.15 3.97
N PRO A 27 -26.30 -25.46 3.79
CA PRO A 27 -26.86 -26.78 4.12
C PRO A 27 -26.15 -27.97 3.44
N ALA A 28 -25.55 -27.75 2.26
CA ALA A 28 -24.80 -28.78 1.54
C ALA A 28 -23.50 -29.22 2.26
N ASP A 29 -23.02 -28.44 3.25
CA ASP A 29 -21.78 -28.73 3.99
C ASP A 29 -21.95 -29.80 5.09
N ALA A 30 -23.17 -30.34 5.27
CA ALA A 30 -23.47 -31.28 6.35
C ALA A 30 -22.56 -32.50 6.37
N GLU A 31 -22.29 -33.09 5.20
CA GLU A 31 -21.42 -34.26 5.08
C GLU A 31 -19.96 -33.92 5.43
N ALA A 32 -19.43 -32.83 4.89
CA ALA A 32 -18.07 -32.38 5.16
C ALA A 32 -17.89 -32.00 6.64
N LEU A 33 -18.89 -31.35 7.26
CA LEU A 33 -18.89 -31.01 8.67
C LEU A 33 -18.93 -32.25 9.57
N SER A 34 -19.75 -33.24 9.21
CA SER A 34 -19.80 -34.53 9.92
C SER A 34 -18.46 -35.26 9.82
N LYS A 35 -17.87 -35.32 8.62
CA LYS A 35 -16.55 -35.92 8.39
C LYS A 35 -15.46 -35.25 9.23
N MET A 36 -15.45 -33.91 9.27
CA MET A 36 -14.51 -33.15 10.10
C MET A 36 -14.69 -33.49 11.59
N HIS A 37 -15.94 -33.54 12.08
CA HIS A 37 -16.24 -33.82 13.49
C HIS A 37 -15.85 -35.24 13.89
N GLU A 38 -16.16 -36.24 13.07
CA GLU A 38 -15.82 -37.65 13.35
C GLU A 38 -14.31 -37.93 13.34
N ALA A 39 -13.53 -37.08 12.65
CA ALA A 39 -12.07 -37.18 12.62
C ALA A 39 -11.39 -36.56 13.87
N GLN A 40 -12.14 -35.93 14.78
CA GLN A 40 -11.56 -35.28 15.95
C GLN A 40 -11.26 -36.25 17.08
N SER A 41 -10.23 -35.91 17.86
CA SER A 41 -9.94 -36.60 19.11
C SER A 41 -11.07 -36.43 20.14
N PRO A 42 -11.27 -37.41 21.03
CA PRO A 42 -12.24 -37.28 22.13
C PRO A 42 -11.98 -36.05 23.02
N GLU A 43 -10.71 -35.65 23.14
CA GLU A 43 -10.32 -34.45 23.88
C GLU A 43 -10.85 -33.18 23.20
N SER A 44 -10.59 -32.98 21.89
CA SER A 44 -11.10 -31.82 21.15
C SER A 44 -12.63 -31.74 21.17
N VAL A 45 -13.31 -32.87 21.00
CA VAL A 45 -14.79 -32.95 21.09
C VAL A 45 -15.26 -32.52 22.48
N TYR A 46 -14.63 -33.03 23.54
CA TYR A 46 -14.99 -32.67 24.91
C TYR A 46 -14.73 -31.19 25.20
N LEU A 47 -13.59 -30.65 24.75
CA LEU A 47 -13.25 -29.24 24.92
C LEU A 47 -14.20 -28.29 24.20
N ARG A 48 -14.87 -28.75 23.13
CA ARG A 48 -15.83 -27.96 22.36
C ARG A 48 -17.28 -28.08 22.85
N PHE A 49 -17.72 -29.29 23.17
CA PHE A 49 -19.14 -29.58 23.44
C PHE A 49 -19.44 -29.85 24.93
N PHE A 50 -18.39 -29.86 25.76
CA PHE A 50 -18.44 -30.16 27.20
C PHE A 50 -19.06 -31.54 27.51
N ALA A 51 -19.10 -32.42 26.51
CA ALA A 51 -19.68 -33.74 26.57
C ALA A 51 -18.99 -34.68 25.56
N PRO A 52 -18.90 -35.99 25.84
CA PRO A 52 -18.42 -36.97 24.88
C PRO A 52 -19.44 -37.13 23.76
N LEU A 53 -19.19 -36.48 22.61
CA LEU A 53 -20.08 -36.45 21.46
C LEU A 53 -19.37 -37.00 20.21
N PRO A 54 -19.12 -38.31 20.11
CA PRO A 54 -18.32 -38.88 19.02
C PRO A 54 -18.93 -38.70 17.62
N ARG A 55 -20.25 -38.50 17.54
CA ARG A 55 -20.97 -38.14 16.32
C ARG A 55 -21.97 -37.04 16.61
N LEU A 56 -22.13 -36.12 15.67
CA LEU A 56 -23.17 -35.09 15.76
C LEU A 56 -24.54 -35.73 15.51
N PRO A 57 -25.51 -35.61 16.45
CA PRO A 57 -26.88 -36.02 16.20
C PRO A 57 -27.42 -35.30 14.96
N LYS A 58 -28.21 -35.98 14.12
CA LYS A 58 -28.75 -35.41 12.87
C LYS A 58 -29.41 -34.04 13.09
N ARG A 59 -30.18 -33.90 14.18
CA ARG A 59 -30.84 -32.64 14.56
C ARG A 59 -29.84 -31.48 14.76
N ASP A 60 -28.71 -31.76 15.41
CA ASP A 60 -27.71 -30.74 15.71
C ASP A 60 -26.88 -30.42 14.47
N LEU A 61 -26.58 -31.43 13.64
CA LEU A 61 -25.95 -31.23 12.34
C LEU A 61 -26.80 -30.33 11.42
N ASP A 62 -28.09 -30.66 11.26
CA ASP A 62 -29.04 -29.87 10.46
C ASP A 62 -29.14 -28.42 10.99
N ARG A 63 -29.19 -28.24 12.32
CA ARG A 63 -29.16 -26.92 12.96
C ARG A 63 -27.84 -26.19 12.73
N PHE A 64 -26.72 -26.90 12.63
CA PHE A 64 -25.39 -26.31 12.47
C PHE A 64 -25.12 -25.82 11.05
N VAL A 65 -25.68 -26.45 10.03
CA VAL A 65 -25.52 -26.03 8.63
C VAL A 65 -26.63 -25.10 8.14
N THR A 66 -27.76 -25.04 8.85
CA THR A 66 -28.89 -24.17 8.52
C THR A 66 -28.87 -22.92 9.39
N VAL A 67 -28.43 -21.81 8.80
CA VAL A 67 -28.30 -20.48 9.44
C VAL A 67 -29.05 -19.41 8.63
N ASP A 68 -29.39 -18.29 9.27
CA ASP A 68 -30.14 -17.18 8.66
C ASP A 68 -29.23 -16.00 8.25
N TYR A 69 -27.93 -16.10 8.55
CA TYR A 69 -26.91 -15.08 8.31
C TYR A 69 -27.18 -13.73 9.00
N ARG A 70 -28.03 -13.73 10.04
CA ARG A 70 -28.40 -12.52 10.79
C ARG A 70 -28.34 -12.72 12.29
N ASP A 71 -29.20 -13.58 12.83
CA ASP A 71 -29.21 -13.90 14.25
C ASP A 71 -28.35 -15.14 14.53
N ARG A 72 -28.17 -16.00 13.52
CA ARG A 72 -27.29 -17.16 13.56
C ARG A 72 -26.36 -17.10 12.37
N VAL A 73 -25.05 -17.06 12.63
CA VAL A 73 -24.01 -17.00 11.59
C VAL A 73 -23.01 -18.11 11.83
N ALA A 74 -22.59 -18.79 10.77
CA ALA A 74 -21.46 -19.70 10.81
C ALA A 74 -20.62 -19.56 9.54
N MET A 75 -19.31 -19.57 9.74
CA MET A 75 -18.29 -19.53 8.70
C MET A 75 -17.44 -20.79 8.79
N ILE A 76 -17.04 -21.28 7.62
CA ILE A 76 -16.15 -22.41 7.50
C ILE A 76 -14.88 -22.00 6.76
N MET A 77 -13.79 -22.64 7.13
CA MET A 77 -12.53 -22.55 6.41
C MET A 77 -12.26 -23.88 5.72
N LEU A 78 -11.88 -23.82 4.45
CA LEU A 78 -11.79 -24.95 3.55
C LEU A 78 -10.37 -25.07 2.98
N VAL A 79 -9.88 -26.31 2.90
CA VAL A 79 -8.78 -26.70 2.01
C VAL A 79 -9.29 -27.83 1.11
N GLY A 80 -9.37 -27.58 -0.19
CA GLY A 80 -10.09 -28.38 -1.15
C GLY A 80 -11.57 -28.36 -0.83
N SER A 81 -12.15 -29.54 -0.61
CA SER A 81 -13.51 -29.73 -0.09
C SER A 81 -13.56 -30.03 1.41
N ASP A 82 -12.41 -30.15 2.07
CA ASP A 82 -12.34 -30.50 3.48
C ASP A 82 -12.49 -29.24 4.36
N ILE A 83 -13.41 -29.30 5.32
CA ILE A 83 -13.56 -28.27 6.34
C ILE A 83 -12.44 -28.44 7.37
N ILE A 84 -11.60 -27.42 7.49
CA ILE A 84 -10.46 -27.40 8.42
C ILE A 84 -10.75 -26.60 9.69
N GLY A 85 -11.83 -25.81 9.69
CA GLY A 85 -12.32 -25.11 10.87
C GLY A 85 -13.70 -24.49 10.66
N VAL A 86 -14.41 -24.32 11.76
CA VAL A 86 -15.75 -23.72 11.81
C VAL A 86 -15.77 -22.69 12.94
N GLY A 87 -16.23 -21.50 12.64
CA GLY A 87 -16.52 -20.47 13.63
C GLY A 87 -17.98 -20.05 13.50
N ARG A 88 -18.66 -19.80 14.61
CA ARG A 88 -20.07 -19.39 14.57
C ARG A 88 -20.40 -18.43 15.70
N PHE A 89 -21.44 -17.63 15.49
CA PHE A 89 -22.10 -16.94 16.59
C PHE A 89 -23.63 -17.09 16.51
N ASP A 90 -24.26 -17.08 17.69
CA ASP A 90 -25.71 -17.02 17.87
C ASP A 90 -26.03 -15.76 18.71
N LYS A 91 -26.95 -14.93 18.25
CA LYS A 91 -27.30 -13.66 18.88
C LYS A 91 -28.01 -13.88 20.21
N ILE A 92 -27.57 -13.19 21.26
CA ILE A 92 -28.15 -13.21 22.61
C ILE A 92 -29.06 -11.99 22.82
N SER A 93 -28.61 -10.81 22.38
CA SER A 93 -29.33 -9.55 22.54
C SER A 93 -29.19 -8.68 21.29
N ALA A 94 -29.77 -7.48 21.28
CA ALA A 94 -29.64 -6.54 20.17
C ALA A 94 -28.17 -6.19 19.85
N THR A 95 -27.26 -6.27 20.83
CA THR A 95 -25.85 -5.83 20.70
C THR A 95 -24.83 -6.90 21.12
N SER A 96 -25.26 -8.12 21.45
CA SER A 96 -24.35 -9.20 21.88
C SER A 96 -24.68 -10.55 21.28
N ALA A 97 -23.64 -11.36 21.04
CA ALA A 97 -23.76 -12.72 20.53
C ALA A 97 -22.79 -13.68 21.23
N GLU A 98 -23.20 -14.96 21.35
CA GLU A 98 -22.34 -16.04 21.82
C GLU A 98 -21.49 -16.55 20.65
N VAL A 99 -20.19 -16.72 20.82
CA VAL A 99 -19.28 -17.20 19.78
C VAL A 99 -18.66 -18.55 20.14
N ALA A 100 -18.50 -19.42 19.15
CA ALA A 100 -17.87 -20.73 19.34
C ALA A 100 -17.07 -21.17 18.10
N PHE A 101 -15.98 -21.91 18.34
CA PHE A 101 -15.04 -22.35 17.32
C PHE A 101 -14.79 -23.84 17.41
N ASN A 102 -14.62 -24.51 16.28
CA ASN A 102 -14.20 -25.90 16.20
C ASN A 102 -13.15 -26.05 15.09
N ILE A 103 -11.91 -26.42 15.43
CA ILE A 103 -10.79 -26.53 14.49
C ILE A 103 -10.38 -27.99 14.36
N ALA A 104 -10.20 -28.47 13.13
CA ALA A 104 -9.75 -29.84 12.90
C ALA A 104 -8.37 -30.07 13.53
N ASP A 105 -8.20 -31.19 14.25
CA ASP A 105 -6.98 -31.48 15.02
C ASP A 105 -5.70 -31.41 14.18
N ALA A 106 -5.75 -31.97 12.96
CA ALA A 106 -4.63 -31.95 12.00
C ALA A 106 -4.24 -30.53 11.52
N HIS A 107 -5.08 -29.53 11.77
CA HIS A 107 -4.91 -28.15 11.32
C HIS A 107 -4.75 -27.14 12.48
N GLN A 108 -4.72 -27.60 13.73
CA GLN A 108 -4.47 -26.73 14.88
C GLN A 108 -3.07 -26.09 14.79
N GLY A 109 -2.91 -24.90 15.38
CA GLY A 109 -1.66 -24.14 15.33
C GLY A 109 -1.41 -23.33 14.05
N ARG A 110 -2.24 -23.51 13.00
CA ARG A 110 -2.13 -22.81 11.70
C ARG A 110 -2.76 -21.41 11.68
N GLY A 111 -3.23 -20.88 12.82
CA GLY A 111 -3.84 -19.54 12.94
C GLY A 111 -5.34 -19.47 12.62
N ILE A 112 -5.98 -20.58 12.23
CA ILE A 112 -7.37 -20.66 11.78
C ILE A 112 -8.36 -20.03 12.77
N GLY A 113 -8.22 -20.30 14.07
CA GLY A 113 -9.11 -19.75 15.09
C GLY A 113 -9.08 -18.23 15.19
N SER A 114 -7.90 -17.62 15.05
CA SER A 114 -7.75 -16.16 15.04
C SER A 114 -8.41 -15.55 13.80
N ILE A 115 -8.17 -16.13 12.62
CA ILE A 115 -8.78 -15.66 11.37
C ILE A 115 -10.30 -15.76 11.44
N LEU A 116 -10.85 -16.92 11.85
CA LEU A 116 -12.29 -17.09 12.02
C LEU A 116 -12.87 -16.07 12.99
N LEU A 117 -12.20 -15.79 14.11
CA LEU A 117 -12.65 -14.79 15.08
C LEU A 117 -12.70 -13.38 14.46
N GLU A 118 -11.68 -13.00 13.69
CA GLU A 118 -11.61 -11.69 13.03
C GLU A 118 -12.73 -11.51 11.99
N HIS A 119 -12.95 -12.52 11.15
CA HIS A 119 -14.00 -12.49 10.14
C HIS A 119 -15.41 -12.54 10.75
N LEU A 120 -15.63 -13.33 11.81
CA LEU A 120 -16.89 -13.32 12.54
C LEU A 120 -17.13 -12.00 13.26
N ALA A 121 -16.11 -11.40 13.88
CA ALA A 121 -16.22 -10.10 14.52
C ALA A 121 -16.63 -9.03 13.48
N ALA A 122 -16.02 -9.08 12.30
CA ALA A 122 -16.42 -8.20 11.21
C ALA A 122 -17.86 -8.48 10.73
N ALA A 123 -18.26 -9.75 10.55
CA ALA A 123 -19.65 -10.16 10.26
C ALA A 123 -20.66 -9.58 11.25
N ALA A 124 -20.34 -9.72 12.54
CA ALA A 124 -21.18 -9.28 13.64
C ALA A 124 -21.31 -7.75 13.71
N ARG A 125 -20.26 -6.99 13.40
CA ARG A 125 -20.32 -5.51 13.36
C ARG A 125 -21.30 -4.98 12.32
N ASP A 126 -21.31 -5.54 11.11
CA ASP A 126 -22.27 -5.14 10.07
C ASP A 126 -23.72 -5.43 10.49
N LEU A 127 -23.92 -6.40 11.37
CA LEU A 127 -25.22 -6.77 11.93
C LEU A 127 -25.57 -5.99 13.22
N GLY A 128 -24.74 -5.02 13.62
CA GLY A 128 -24.96 -4.17 14.80
C GLY A 128 -24.57 -4.80 16.15
N ILE A 129 -23.94 -5.98 16.13
CA ILE A 129 -23.39 -6.60 17.34
C ILE A 129 -22.12 -5.85 17.75
N ARG A 130 -21.92 -5.69 19.07
CA ARG A 130 -20.74 -5.01 19.65
C ARG A 130 -19.95 -5.90 20.59
N LYS A 131 -20.55 -6.97 21.09
CA LYS A 131 -19.92 -7.81 22.11
C LYS A 131 -20.06 -9.28 21.79
N PHE A 132 -18.94 -10.00 21.90
CA PHE A 132 -18.94 -11.46 21.93
C PHE A 132 -18.79 -11.98 23.34
N THR A 133 -19.47 -13.10 23.59
CA THR A 133 -19.34 -13.90 24.80
C THR A 133 -19.00 -15.33 24.40
N ALA A 134 -18.12 -15.99 25.15
CA ALA A 134 -17.78 -17.40 24.93
C ALA A 134 -17.58 -18.10 26.26
N GLU A 135 -18.03 -19.35 26.35
CA GLU A 135 -17.70 -20.23 27.46
C GLU A 135 -16.57 -21.18 27.04
N VAL A 136 -15.52 -21.26 27.86
CA VAL A 136 -14.34 -22.07 27.54
C VAL A 136 -13.95 -22.85 28.78
N LEU A 137 -13.73 -24.17 28.64
CA LEU A 137 -13.19 -24.96 29.74
C LEU A 137 -11.78 -24.47 30.14
N PRO A 138 -11.45 -24.35 31.45
CA PRO A 138 -10.15 -23.88 31.91
C PRO A 138 -8.95 -24.65 31.32
N GLN A 139 -9.16 -25.91 30.94
CA GLN A 139 -8.13 -26.77 30.33
C GLN A 139 -7.86 -26.41 28.85
N ASN A 140 -8.77 -25.71 28.16
CA ASN A 140 -8.60 -25.31 26.76
C ASN A 140 -7.70 -24.07 26.62
N ARG A 141 -6.44 -24.21 27.04
CA ARG A 141 -5.41 -23.18 26.94
C ARG A 141 -5.24 -22.64 25.52
N PRO A 142 -5.26 -23.47 24.44
CA PRO A 142 -5.15 -22.95 23.08
C PRO A 142 -6.25 -21.94 22.73
N MET A 143 -7.51 -22.20 23.09
CA MET A 143 -8.59 -21.28 22.79
C MET A 143 -8.53 -20.00 23.63
N LEU A 144 -8.18 -20.12 24.91
CA LEU A 144 -7.94 -18.95 25.76
C LEU A 144 -6.82 -18.06 25.20
N GLN A 145 -5.77 -18.66 24.63
CA GLN A 145 -4.70 -17.92 23.97
C GLN A 145 -5.16 -17.23 22.68
N VAL A 146 -6.07 -17.82 21.89
CA VAL A 146 -6.63 -17.16 20.70
C VAL A 146 -7.35 -15.88 21.09
N PHE A 147 -8.19 -15.92 22.13
CA PHE A 147 -8.89 -14.73 22.63
C PHE A 147 -7.92 -13.67 23.20
N GLN A 148 -6.94 -14.10 23.99
CA GLN A 148 -5.94 -13.19 24.56
C GLN A 148 -5.04 -12.56 23.47
N ALA A 149 -4.61 -13.35 22.49
CA ALA A 149 -3.76 -12.90 21.38
C ALA A 149 -4.51 -12.00 20.39
N ALA A 150 -5.84 -12.07 20.34
CA ALA A 150 -6.63 -11.11 19.58
C ALA A 150 -6.76 -9.74 20.28
N GLY A 151 -6.15 -9.58 21.46
CA GLY A 151 -6.05 -8.30 22.18
C GLY A 151 -7.16 -8.06 23.19
N TYR A 152 -7.94 -9.09 23.55
CA TYR A 152 -9.17 -8.95 24.32
C TYR A 152 -9.02 -9.34 25.80
N GLU A 153 -9.73 -8.62 26.68
CA GLU A 153 -9.69 -8.84 28.13
C GLU A 153 -10.50 -10.08 28.55
N VAL A 154 -9.83 -11.01 29.23
CA VAL A 154 -10.47 -12.21 29.78
C VAL A 154 -10.98 -11.91 31.19
N SER A 155 -12.27 -11.60 31.32
CA SER A 155 -12.94 -11.47 32.63
C SER A 155 -13.20 -12.86 33.22
N ARG A 156 -12.36 -13.29 34.17
CA ARG A 156 -12.50 -14.60 34.82
C ARG A 156 -13.66 -14.59 35.82
N GLY A 157 -14.87 -14.87 35.35
CA GLY A 157 -15.97 -15.30 36.21
C GLY A 157 -15.90 -16.81 36.39
N PHE A 158 -15.64 -17.29 37.61
CA PHE A 158 -15.79 -18.71 37.95
C PHE A 158 -17.25 -18.97 38.30
N ASP A 159 -18.04 -19.42 37.34
CA ASP A 159 -19.37 -19.98 37.58
C ASP A 159 -19.45 -21.33 36.86
N ASP A 160 -19.91 -22.36 37.55
CA ASP A 160 -20.09 -23.74 37.03
C ASP A 160 -18.89 -24.42 36.31
N GLY A 161 -17.65 -24.03 36.63
CA GLY A 161 -16.44 -24.73 36.16
C GLY A 161 -16.00 -24.39 34.72
N VAL A 162 -16.64 -23.41 34.08
CA VAL A 162 -16.23 -22.81 32.80
C VAL A 162 -15.60 -21.43 33.03
N VAL A 163 -14.76 -20.99 32.08
CA VAL A 163 -14.27 -19.61 32.01
C VAL A 163 -15.14 -18.87 31.02
N ALA A 164 -15.96 -17.94 31.51
CA ALA A 164 -16.65 -16.99 30.64
C ALA A 164 -15.66 -15.96 30.11
N VAL A 165 -15.66 -15.72 28.80
CA VAL A 165 -14.86 -14.70 28.14
C VAL A 165 -15.82 -13.71 27.51
N ASN A 166 -15.65 -12.43 27.81
CA ASN A 166 -16.50 -11.35 27.33
C ASN A 166 -15.60 -10.30 26.69
N PHE A 167 -15.87 -9.91 25.45
CA PHE A 167 -15.06 -8.87 24.81
C PHE A 167 -15.83 -8.06 23.78
N ASP A 168 -15.48 -6.77 23.72
CA ASP A 168 -15.92 -5.87 22.67
C ASP A 168 -15.28 -6.29 21.34
N ILE A 169 -16.06 -6.27 20.27
CA ILE A 169 -15.60 -6.68 18.94
C ILE A 169 -15.11 -5.50 18.10
N ASP A 170 -15.21 -4.27 18.61
CA ASP A 170 -14.60 -3.12 17.98
C ASP A 170 -13.06 -3.25 18.05
N PRO A 171 -12.36 -3.07 16.92
CA PRO A 171 -10.91 -3.26 16.87
C PRO A 171 -10.21 -2.23 17.74
N THR A 172 -9.34 -2.70 18.63
CA THR A 172 -8.39 -1.86 19.38
C THR A 172 -7.09 -1.69 18.61
N ALA A 173 -6.32 -0.63 18.90
CA ALA A 173 -4.99 -0.42 18.31
C ALA A 173 -4.10 -1.67 18.43
N ARG A 174 -4.13 -2.32 19.60
CA ARG A 174 -3.43 -3.58 19.85
C ARG A 174 -3.92 -4.73 18.96
N SER A 175 -5.23 -4.90 18.79
CA SER A 175 -5.78 -5.96 17.94
C SER A 175 -5.39 -5.78 16.45
N ILE A 176 -5.36 -4.53 15.97
CA ILE A 176 -4.95 -4.17 14.60
C ILE A 176 -3.47 -4.47 14.39
N GLU A 177 -2.61 -4.12 15.35
CA GLU A 177 -1.18 -4.42 15.29
C GLU A 177 -0.91 -5.93 15.24
N VAL A 178 -1.59 -6.72 16.08
CA VAL A 178 -1.43 -8.17 16.05
C VAL A 178 -1.95 -8.77 14.74
N GLN A 179 -3.08 -8.30 14.22
CA GLN A 179 -3.57 -8.71 12.89
C GLN A 179 -2.54 -8.43 11.80
N ALA A 180 -2.02 -7.21 11.74
CA ALA A 180 -1.02 -6.80 10.76
C ALA A 180 0.29 -7.60 10.88
N SER A 181 0.73 -7.93 12.10
CA SER A 181 1.91 -8.77 12.33
C SER A 181 1.70 -10.22 11.90
N ARG A 182 0.49 -10.78 12.13
CA ARG A 182 0.13 -12.12 11.66
C ARG A 182 0.11 -12.18 10.13
N GLU A 183 -0.59 -11.23 9.50
CA GLU A 183 -0.64 -11.07 8.04
C GLU A 183 0.77 -11.01 7.45
N HIS A 184 1.62 -10.12 7.98
CA HIS A 184 3.01 -9.99 7.54
C HIS A 184 3.77 -11.32 7.55
N ARG A 185 3.76 -12.03 8.70
CA ARG A 185 4.50 -13.29 8.85
C ARG A 185 3.97 -14.40 7.94
N ALA A 186 2.64 -14.49 7.80
CA ALA A 186 2.00 -15.49 6.96
C ALA A 186 2.35 -15.28 5.48
N GLU A 187 2.23 -14.04 4.99
CA GLU A 187 2.54 -13.67 3.61
C GLU A 187 4.03 -13.79 3.29
N ALA A 188 4.92 -13.32 4.18
CA ALA A 188 6.36 -13.46 4.01
C ALA A 188 6.79 -14.93 3.91
N LEU A 189 6.22 -15.81 4.75
CA LEU A 189 6.47 -17.25 4.68
C LEU A 189 5.90 -17.89 3.41
N SER A 190 4.73 -17.43 2.98
CA SER A 190 4.10 -17.86 1.73
C SER A 190 4.99 -17.56 0.53
N VAL A 191 5.50 -16.32 0.41
CA VAL A 191 6.45 -15.92 -0.64
C VAL A 191 7.78 -16.65 -0.51
N ARG A 192 8.29 -16.85 0.72
CA ARG A 192 9.51 -17.64 0.94
C ARG A 192 9.37 -19.06 0.40
N THR A 193 8.20 -19.69 0.55
CA THR A 193 7.94 -21.03 0.00
C THR A 193 8.03 -21.07 -1.52
N VAL A 194 7.68 -19.97 -2.19
CA VAL A 194 7.80 -19.81 -3.66
C VAL A 194 9.25 -19.57 -4.07
N LEU A 195 10.00 -18.75 -3.32
CA LEU A 195 11.36 -18.31 -3.68
C LEU A 195 12.46 -19.26 -3.23
N HIS A 196 12.23 -20.10 -2.21
CA HIS A 196 13.17 -21.09 -1.67
C HIS A 196 12.63 -22.53 -1.81
N PRO A 197 12.29 -22.99 -3.03
CA PRO A 197 11.83 -24.36 -3.22
C PRO A 197 12.99 -25.35 -3.05
N THR A 198 12.75 -26.48 -2.42
CA THR A 198 13.70 -27.60 -2.34
C THR A 198 13.56 -28.57 -3.52
N SER A 199 12.42 -28.53 -4.20
CA SER A 199 12.13 -29.32 -5.39
C SER A 199 11.29 -28.54 -6.41
N VAL A 200 11.66 -28.65 -7.69
CA VAL A 200 11.02 -27.97 -8.81
C VAL A 200 10.63 -29.00 -9.87
N VAL A 201 9.40 -28.92 -10.36
CA VAL A 201 8.93 -29.69 -11.51
C VAL A 201 8.59 -28.78 -12.68
N VAL A 202 9.07 -29.11 -13.88
CA VAL A 202 8.73 -28.38 -15.12
C VAL A 202 7.72 -29.17 -15.95
N ILE A 203 6.58 -28.53 -16.25
CA ILE A 203 5.46 -29.11 -17.00
C ILE A 203 5.28 -28.32 -18.30
N GLY A 204 5.13 -29.01 -19.43
CA GLY A 204 5.09 -28.38 -20.76
C GLY A 204 6.46 -28.27 -21.44
N ALA A 205 7.44 -29.05 -20.96
CA ALA A 205 8.70 -29.23 -21.66
C ALA A 205 8.50 -30.03 -22.96
N SER A 206 9.32 -29.76 -23.98
CA SER A 206 9.32 -30.49 -25.24
C SER A 206 10.74 -30.89 -25.63
N ARG A 207 10.88 -31.96 -26.43
CA ARG A 207 12.14 -32.33 -27.09
C ARG A 207 12.65 -31.23 -28.03
N LYS A 208 11.80 -30.30 -28.46
CA LYS A 208 12.17 -29.14 -29.29
C LYS A 208 13.00 -28.15 -28.46
N ARG A 209 14.27 -27.95 -28.84
CA ARG A 209 15.20 -27.00 -28.21
C ARG A 209 14.68 -25.56 -28.08
N LYS A 210 13.79 -25.12 -28.99
CA LYS A 210 13.24 -23.76 -29.02
C LYS A 210 11.94 -23.61 -28.22
N SER A 211 11.49 -24.63 -27.51
CA SER A 211 10.28 -24.54 -26.68
C SER A 211 10.54 -23.81 -25.35
N THR A 212 9.53 -23.14 -24.83
CA THR A 212 9.58 -22.41 -23.55
C THR A 212 9.95 -23.32 -22.39
N GLY A 213 9.32 -24.49 -22.27
CA GLY A 213 9.66 -25.46 -21.21
C GLY A 213 11.11 -25.97 -21.29
N HIS A 214 11.66 -26.16 -22.51
CA HIS A 214 13.06 -26.53 -22.67
C HIS A 214 14.03 -25.42 -22.25
N LEU A 215 13.68 -24.16 -22.54
CA LEU A 215 14.46 -22.99 -22.10
C LEU A 215 14.50 -22.91 -20.57
N LEU A 216 13.37 -23.12 -19.89
CA LEU A 216 13.27 -23.09 -18.43
C LEU A 216 14.15 -24.15 -17.77
N ILE A 217 14.09 -25.41 -18.25
CA ILE A 217 14.95 -26.48 -17.73
C ILE A 217 16.44 -26.12 -17.87
N ARG A 218 16.83 -25.61 -19.06
CA ARG A 218 18.20 -25.18 -19.31
C ARG A 218 18.62 -24.06 -18.37
N ASN A 219 17.77 -23.07 -18.15
CA ASN A 219 18.05 -21.93 -17.29
C ASN A 219 18.21 -22.34 -15.82
N ILE A 220 17.31 -23.19 -15.30
CA ILE A 220 17.41 -23.73 -13.93
C ILE A 220 18.70 -24.55 -13.76
N THR A 221 19.02 -25.41 -14.73
CA THR A 221 20.25 -26.22 -14.70
C THR A 221 21.51 -25.35 -14.80
N SER A 222 21.48 -24.30 -15.62
CA SER A 222 22.63 -23.39 -15.81
C SER A 222 22.88 -22.51 -14.58
N ALA A 223 21.83 -22.17 -13.84
CA ALA A 223 21.92 -21.50 -12.55
C ALA A 223 22.49 -22.39 -11.44
N LYS A 224 22.56 -23.71 -11.66
CA LYS A 224 23.00 -24.72 -10.67
C LYS A 224 22.07 -24.78 -9.46
N PHE A 225 20.76 -24.84 -9.73
CA PHE A 225 19.75 -25.06 -8.69
C PHE A 225 20.16 -26.21 -7.76
N THR A 226 20.10 -25.93 -6.46
CA THR A 226 20.64 -26.81 -5.42
C THR A 226 19.67 -27.92 -5.01
N GLY A 227 18.38 -27.76 -5.33
CA GLY A 227 17.32 -28.73 -5.04
C GLY A 227 17.07 -29.76 -6.15
N ASP A 228 16.02 -30.56 -5.96
CA ASP A 228 15.62 -31.58 -6.93
C ASP A 228 14.90 -30.97 -8.14
N LEU A 229 15.32 -31.34 -9.35
CA LEU A 229 14.69 -30.88 -10.59
C LEU A 229 14.11 -32.05 -11.38
N TRP A 230 12.81 -31.99 -11.66
CA TRP A 230 12.09 -32.99 -12.44
C TRP A 230 11.35 -32.38 -13.63
N VAL A 231 11.02 -33.23 -14.60
CA VAL A 231 10.22 -32.86 -15.77
C VAL A 231 9.02 -33.80 -15.88
N VAL A 232 7.84 -33.27 -16.20
CA VAL A 232 6.69 -34.10 -16.59
C VAL A 232 6.56 -34.09 -18.11
N HIS A 233 6.67 -35.27 -18.72
CA HIS A 233 6.51 -35.47 -20.15
C HIS A 233 5.97 -36.89 -20.43
N PRO A 234 4.89 -37.06 -21.23
CA PRO A 234 4.20 -38.34 -21.38
C PRO A 234 5.06 -39.45 -22.01
N GLU A 235 5.95 -39.10 -22.96
CA GLU A 235 6.69 -40.10 -23.75
C GLU A 235 8.22 -40.05 -23.61
N ALA A 236 8.80 -39.09 -22.91
CA ALA A 236 10.24 -38.88 -22.91
C ALA A 236 10.82 -39.28 -21.56
N ASP A 237 11.89 -40.07 -21.59
CA ASP A 237 12.60 -40.45 -20.37
C ASP A 237 13.47 -39.31 -19.84
N GLN A 238 13.96 -38.44 -20.73
CA GLN A 238 14.74 -37.26 -20.37
C GLN A 238 14.47 -36.09 -21.32
N ILE A 239 14.52 -34.87 -20.78
CA ILE A 239 14.49 -33.62 -21.55
C ILE A 239 15.64 -32.73 -21.06
N ALA A 240 16.47 -32.24 -22.00
CA ALA A 240 17.63 -31.39 -21.71
C ALA A 240 18.61 -31.98 -20.66
N GLY A 241 18.69 -33.31 -20.56
CA GLY A 241 19.55 -34.01 -19.59
C GLY A 241 18.93 -34.18 -18.21
N VAL A 242 17.70 -33.73 -17.99
CA VAL A 242 16.94 -33.91 -16.74
C VAL A 242 15.97 -35.08 -16.88
N GLN A 243 15.84 -35.86 -15.81
CA GLN A 243 14.91 -36.99 -15.74
C GLN A 243 13.47 -36.52 -15.93
N ALA A 244 12.76 -37.18 -16.84
CA ALA A 244 11.35 -36.94 -17.09
C ALA A 244 10.50 -38.12 -16.60
N TYR A 245 9.28 -37.78 -16.17
CA TYR A 245 8.27 -38.69 -15.62
C TYR A 245 6.97 -38.55 -16.41
N PRO A 246 6.18 -39.63 -16.60
CA PRO A 246 4.95 -39.58 -17.37
C PRO A 246 3.88 -38.67 -16.75
N SER A 247 3.78 -38.66 -15.42
CA SER A 247 2.83 -37.86 -14.66
C SER A 247 3.43 -37.32 -13.36
N LEU A 248 2.74 -36.38 -12.71
CA LEU A 248 3.13 -35.87 -11.39
C LEU A 248 3.14 -36.97 -10.31
N GLY A 249 2.24 -37.95 -10.40
CA GLY A 249 2.16 -39.06 -9.43
C GLY A 249 3.34 -40.02 -9.50
N ASP A 250 4.10 -40.02 -10.60
CA ASP A 250 5.29 -40.85 -10.78
C ASP A 250 6.57 -40.22 -10.22
N LEU A 251 6.49 -38.98 -9.71
CA LEU A 251 7.62 -38.28 -9.12
C LEU A 251 8.11 -38.99 -7.84
N PRO A 252 9.43 -38.98 -7.58
CA PRO A 252 9.99 -39.63 -6.39
C PRO A 252 9.64 -38.92 -5.08
N GLY A 253 9.11 -37.70 -5.15
CA GLY A 253 8.71 -36.90 -4.00
C GLY A 253 7.69 -35.82 -4.38
N LYS A 254 7.30 -35.01 -3.38
CA LYS A 254 6.42 -33.86 -3.59
C LYS A 254 7.23 -32.68 -4.12
N ALA A 255 6.72 -32.04 -5.16
CA ALA A 255 7.32 -30.83 -5.71
C ALA A 255 6.88 -29.59 -4.89
N ASP A 256 7.81 -28.72 -4.51
CA ASP A 256 7.47 -27.45 -3.86
C ASP A 256 6.92 -26.44 -4.89
N LEU A 257 7.58 -26.34 -6.04
CA LEU A 257 7.23 -25.42 -7.13
C LEU A 257 6.99 -26.16 -8.44
N ALA A 258 5.82 -25.95 -9.06
CA ALA A 258 5.54 -26.40 -10.42
C ALA A 258 5.63 -25.24 -11.42
N VAL A 259 6.52 -25.36 -12.40
CA VAL A 259 6.71 -24.38 -13.49
C VAL A 259 5.90 -24.85 -14.70
N ILE A 260 4.84 -24.11 -15.03
CA ILE A 260 3.84 -24.50 -16.02
C ILE A 260 4.03 -23.70 -17.32
N ALA A 261 4.33 -24.41 -18.40
CA ALA A 261 4.55 -23.86 -19.75
C ALA A 261 3.71 -24.59 -20.82
N VAL A 262 2.44 -24.92 -20.50
CA VAL A 262 1.44 -25.52 -21.42
C VAL A 262 0.39 -24.48 -21.84
N PRO A 263 -0.36 -24.66 -22.94
CA PRO A 263 -1.44 -23.73 -23.33
C PRO A 263 -2.43 -23.46 -22.19
N ALA A 264 -3.03 -22.26 -22.15
CA ALA A 264 -3.89 -21.80 -21.04
C ALA A 264 -5.07 -22.74 -20.72
N GLU A 265 -5.67 -23.36 -21.75
CA GLU A 265 -6.77 -24.33 -21.57
C GLU A 265 -6.30 -25.54 -20.75
N SER A 266 -5.13 -26.09 -21.06
CA SER A 266 -4.53 -27.23 -20.35
C SER A 266 -3.91 -26.84 -19.00
N ALA A 267 -3.52 -25.57 -18.82
CA ALA A 267 -2.90 -25.12 -17.58
C ALA A 267 -3.85 -25.27 -16.37
N THR A 268 -5.16 -25.13 -16.56
CA THR A 268 -6.14 -25.31 -15.49
C THR A 268 -6.19 -26.76 -15.01
N GLU A 269 -6.12 -27.72 -15.93
CA GLU A 269 -6.07 -29.16 -15.61
C GLU A 269 -4.75 -29.52 -14.91
N VAL A 270 -3.63 -29.00 -15.40
CA VAL A 270 -2.32 -29.19 -14.76
C VAL A 270 -2.30 -28.65 -13.34
N VAL A 271 -2.93 -27.50 -13.08
CA VAL A 271 -3.06 -26.96 -11.71
C VAL A 271 -3.88 -27.89 -10.81
N GLN A 272 -4.91 -28.56 -11.33
CA GLN A 272 -5.65 -29.57 -10.56
C GLN A 272 -4.79 -30.80 -10.24
N GLU A 273 -3.95 -31.25 -11.18
CA GLU A 273 -3.00 -32.34 -10.92
C GLU A 273 -1.94 -31.93 -9.89
N CYS A 274 -1.44 -30.68 -9.96
CA CYS A 274 -0.52 -30.11 -8.97
C CYS A 274 -1.15 -30.08 -7.57
N ALA A 275 -2.44 -29.69 -7.49
CA ALA A 275 -3.21 -29.71 -6.26
C ALA A 275 -3.32 -31.12 -5.68
N ALA A 276 -3.62 -32.12 -6.51
CA ALA A 276 -3.72 -33.52 -6.09
C ALA A 276 -2.36 -34.09 -5.62
N HIS A 277 -1.26 -33.68 -6.24
CA HIS A 277 0.10 -34.07 -5.84
C HIS A 277 0.55 -33.39 -4.54
N GLY A 278 -0.09 -32.27 -4.16
CA GLY A 278 0.25 -31.47 -3.00
C GLY A 278 1.44 -30.54 -3.25
N VAL A 279 1.49 -29.95 -4.45
CA VAL A 279 2.41 -28.84 -4.78
C VAL A 279 2.10 -27.63 -3.89
N LYS A 280 3.10 -26.83 -3.52
CA LYS A 280 2.89 -25.63 -2.67
C LYS A 280 2.69 -24.36 -3.48
N ALA A 281 3.32 -24.25 -4.63
CA ALA A 281 3.20 -23.10 -5.51
C ALA A 281 3.27 -23.46 -6.99
N VAL A 282 2.55 -22.70 -7.82
CA VAL A 282 2.59 -22.83 -9.27
C VAL A 282 3.07 -21.52 -9.90
N LEU A 283 4.05 -21.63 -10.80
CA LEU A 283 4.54 -20.54 -11.65
C LEU A 283 4.00 -20.75 -13.06
N VAL A 284 3.07 -19.91 -13.47
CA VAL A 284 2.39 -20.04 -14.77
C VAL A 284 3.00 -19.04 -15.77
N ILE A 285 3.85 -19.58 -16.65
CA ILE A 285 4.54 -18.81 -17.68
C ILE A 285 3.60 -18.47 -18.84
N SER A 286 2.64 -19.34 -19.10
CA SER A 286 1.78 -19.27 -20.27
C SER A 286 0.86 -18.05 -20.29
N SER A 287 0.71 -17.47 -21.48
CA SER A 287 -0.35 -16.53 -21.84
C SER A 287 -1.61 -17.26 -22.32
N GLY A 288 -2.68 -16.53 -22.63
CA GLY A 288 -4.01 -17.02 -22.98
C GLY A 288 -5.07 -16.78 -21.90
N PHE A 289 -4.83 -15.89 -20.94
CA PHE A 289 -5.69 -15.67 -19.78
C PHE A 289 -6.39 -14.30 -19.88
N ALA A 290 -6.57 -13.59 -18.75
CA ALA A 290 -7.36 -12.36 -18.67
C ALA A 290 -6.93 -11.27 -19.67
N GLU A 291 -5.68 -11.30 -20.15
CA GLU A 291 -5.16 -10.39 -21.18
C GLU A 291 -5.78 -10.61 -22.57
N THR A 292 -6.45 -11.74 -22.79
CA THR A 292 -7.12 -12.08 -24.07
C THR A 292 -8.62 -11.78 -24.09
N GLY A 293 -9.17 -11.29 -22.98
CA GLY A 293 -10.60 -10.96 -22.85
C GLY A 293 -11.34 -11.84 -21.84
N GLU A 294 -12.67 -11.86 -21.93
CA GLU A 294 -13.55 -12.44 -20.90
C GLU A 294 -13.39 -13.95 -20.71
N ALA A 295 -13.24 -14.71 -21.81
CA ALA A 295 -13.04 -16.16 -21.74
C ALA A 295 -11.72 -16.52 -21.04
N GLY A 296 -10.65 -15.78 -21.32
CA GLY A 296 -9.38 -15.94 -20.64
C GLY A 296 -9.42 -15.47 -19.18
N ALA A 297 -10.22 -14.45 -18.86
CA ALA A 297 -10.45 -14.03 -17.48
C ALA A 297 -11.18 -15.11 -16.67
N GLU A 298 -12.12 -15.84 -17.28
CA GLU A 298 -12.79 -16.97 -16.65
C GLU A 298 -11.84 -18.17 -16.43
N LEU A 299 -10.96 -18.48 -17.38
CA LEU A 299 -9.87 -19.44 -17.18
C LEU A 299 -8.99 -19.05 -15.99
N GLN A 300 -8.59 -17.78 -15.91
CA GLN A 300 -7.77 -17.26 -14.82
C GLN A 300 -8.47 -17.38 -13.47
N ARG A 301 -9.75 -17.00 -13.39
CA ARG A 301 -10.56 -17.13 -12.17
C ARG A 301 -10.63 -18.59 -11.70
N ARG A 302 -10.90 -19.54 -12.60
CA ARG A 302 -10.95 -20.97 -12.26
C ARG A 302 -9.60 -21.51 -11.77
N MET A 303 -8.50 -21.11 -12.42
CA MET A 303 -7.15 -21.51 -12.04
C MET A 303 -6.77 -21.00 -10.65
N VAL A 304 -7.02 -19.72 -10.36
CA VAL A 304 -6.76 -19.12 -9.05
C VAL A 304 -7.63 -19.75 -7.97
N ALA A 305 -8.93 -19.90 -8.22
CA ALA A 305 -9.86 -20.52 -7.28
C ALA A 305 -9.43 -21.97 -6.94
N THR A 306 -9.03 -22.75 -7.94
CA THR A 306 -8.49 -24.10 -7.73
C THR A 306 -7.22 -24.06 -6.89
N SER A 307 -6.27 -23.18 -7.23
CA SER A 307 -5.00 -23.10 -6.50
C SER A 307 -5.22 -22.75 -5.02
N ARG A 308 -6.04 -21.73 -4.76
CA ARG A 308 -6.33 -21.25 -3.42
C ARG A 308 -7.09 -22.26 -2.57
N ALA A 309 -8.05 -22.97 -3.18
CA ALA A 309 -8.76 -24.06 -2.52
C ALA A 309 -7.77 -25.09 -1.98
N TYR A 310 -6.74 -25.49 -2.73
CA TYR A 310 -5.79 -26.51 -2.30
C TYR A 310 -4.56 -25.98 -1.56
N GLY A 311 -4.58 -24.72 -1.13
CA GLY A 311 -3.48 -24.14 -0.35
C GLY A 311 -2.28 -23.67 -1.16
N MET A 312 -2.40 -23.61 -2.50
CA MET A 312 -1.32 -23.24 -3.41
C MET A 312 -1.29 -21.74 -3.72
N ARG A 313 -0.09 -21.18 -3.84
CA ARG A 313 0.12 -19.83 -4.40
C ARG A 313 0.31 -19.86 -5.91
N VAL A 314 -0.11 -18.79 -6.58
CA VAL A 314 0.08 -18.61 -8.03
C VAL A 314 0.99 -17.41 -8.33
N VAL A 315 2.06 -17.64 -9.08
CA VAL A 315 2.85 -16.59 -9.73
C VAL A 315 2.47 -16.54 -11.22
N GLY A 316 2.04 -15.38 -11.70
CA GLY A 316 1.47 -15.23 -13.04
C GLY A 316 -0.07 -15.16 -13.03
N PRO A 317 -0.76 -15.63 -14.09
CA PRO A 317 -0.20 -16.20 -15.33
C PRO A 317 0.46 -15.13 -16.21
N ASN A 318 0.86 -15.50 -17.43
CA ASN A 318 1.60 -14.62 -18.35
C ASN A 318 2.88 -14.06 -17.67
N SER A 319 3.54 -14.90 -16.88
CA SER A 319 4.72 -14.52 -16.13
C SER A 319 6.00 -14.70 -16.96
N PHE A 320 6.96 -13.80 -16.79
CA PHE A 320 8.32 -13.97 -17.27
C PHE A 320 9.14 -14.95 -16.40
N GLY A 321 8.66 -15.27 -15.20
CA GLY A 321 9.27 -16.18 -14.24
C GLY A 321 9.84 -15.51 -12.99
N LEU A 322 10.63 -16.28 -12.26
CA LEU A 322 11.29 -15.84 -11.03
C LEU A 322 12.74 -16.31 -10.94
N VAL A 323 13.53 -15.59 -10.15
CA VAL A 323 14.96 -15.85 -9.90
C VAL A 323 15.24 -15.66 -8.42
N ASN A 324 16.08 -16.53 -7.85
CA ASN A 324 16.68 -16.38 -6.53
C ASN A 324 18.17 -16.73 -6.60
N GLU A 325 19.02 -15.74 -6.35
CA GLU A 325 20.49 -15.83 -6.41
C GLU A 325 21.13 -16.21 -5.05
N ALA A 326 20.32 -16.54 -4.04
CA ALA A 326 20.82 -17.07 -2.77
C ALA A 326 21.63 -18.35 -3.02
N ALA A 327 22.82 -18.45 -2.41
CA ALA A 327 23.79 -19.51 -2.70
C ALA A 327 23.27 -20.92 -2.38
N ASP A 328 22.36 -21.04 -1.41
CA ASP A 328 21.71 -22.27 -1.01
C ASP A 328 20.49 -22.64 -1.87
N VAL A 329 20.07 -21.78 -2.81
CA VAL A 329 18.94 -22.00 -3.73
C VAL A 329 19.39 -22.02 -5.20
N SER A 330 20.01 -20.94 -5.68
CA SER A 330 20.51 -20.76 -7.06
C SER A 330 19.47 -21.10 -8.15
N LEU A 331 18.28 -20.50 -8.07
CA LEU A 331 17.15 -20.80 -8.94
C LEU A 331 16.97 -19.74 -10.04
N ASN A 332 16.95 -20.18 -11.30
CA ASN A 332 16.49 -19.37 -12.44
C ASN A 332 15.32 -20.05 -13.17
N ALA A 333 14.11 -19.90 -12.63
CA ALA A 333 12.86 -20.34 -13.24
C ALA A 333 12.24 -19.22 -14.09
N SER A 334 13.02 -18.65 -15.01
CA SER A 334 12.58 -17.53 -15.85
C SER A 334 12.97 -17.67 -17.31
N LEU A 335 12.36 -16.81 -18.14
CA LEU A 335 12.69 -16.67 -19.56
C LEU A 335 13.89 -15.73 -19.80
N ALA A 336 14.62 -15.36 -18.74
CA ALA A 336 15.78 -14.48 -18.83
C ALA A 336 16.86 -15.09 -19.73
N PRO A 337 17.36 -14.35 -20.74
CA PRO A 337 18.45 -14.81 -21.59
C PRO A 337 19.81 -14.71 -20.89
N PHE A 338 19.90 -13.90 -19.84
CA PHE A 338 21.07 -13.72 -18.98
C PHE A 338 20.59 -13.26 -17.61
N LEU A 339 21.42 -13.46 -16.58
CA LEU A 339 21.21 -12.90 -15.25
C LEU A 339 22.30 -11.87 -14.92
N PRO A 340 21.99 -10.83 -14.15
CA PRO A 340 22.99 -10.09 -13.37
C PRO A 340 23.71 -11.01 -12.38
N ASP A 341 24.80 -10.54 -11.80
CA ASP A 341 25.48 -11.28 -10.73
C ASP A 341 24.60 -11.32 -9.46
N SER A 342 24.98 -12.16 -8.49
CA SER A 342 24.33 -12.16 -7.18
C SER A 342 24.62 -10.85 -6.44
N GLY A 343 23.62 -10.28 -5.77
CA GLY A 343 23.75 -9.05 -5.02
C GLY A 343 22.53 -8.79 -4.14
N SER A 344 22.28 -7.53 -3.79
CA SER A 344 21.28 -7.17 -2.77
C SER A 344 20.06 -6.43 -3.28
N LEU A 345 19.87 -6.36 -4.61
CA LEU A 345 18.72 -5.69 -5.22
C LEU A 345 17.58 -6.68 -5.46
N GLY A 346 16.46 -6.48 -4.76
CA GLY A 346 15.21 -7.19 -5.03
C GLY A 346 14.42 -6.49 -6.14
N LEU A 347 14.00 -7.22 -7.17
CA LEU A 347 13.28 -6.65 -8.32
C LEU A 347 11.91 -7.29 -8.53
N PHE A 348 10.88 -6.46 -8.69
CA PHE A 348 9.53 -6.89 -9.00
C PHE A 348 9.05 -6.23 -10.30
N SER A 349 8.44 -7.02 -11.19
CA SER A 349 7.85 -6.52 -12.43
C SER A 349 6.47 -7.12 -12.70
N GLN A 350 5.56 -6.29 -13.19
CA GLN A 350 4.27 -6.73 -13.75
C GLN A 350 4.35 -7.03 -15.26
N SER A 351 5.41 -6.58 -15.93
CA SER A 351 5.60 -6.75 -17.37
C SER A 351 6.83 -7.62 -17.68
N GLY A 352 6.68 -8.62 -18.54
CA GLY A 352 7.77 -9.52 -18.90
C GLY A 352 8.84 -8.88 -19.80
N ALA A 353 8.43 -8.10 -20.79
CA ALA A 353 9.36 -7.37 -21.66
C ALA A 353 10.20 -6.35 -20.87
N LEU A 354 9.55 -5.63 -19.96
CA LEU A 354 10.25 -4.68 -19.07
C LEU A 354 11.05 -5.39 -17.99
N GLY A 355 10.62 -6.58 -17.55
CA GLY A 355 11.44 -7.47 -16.71
C GLY A 355 12.79 -7.78 -17.34
N THR A 356 12.82 -8.10 -18.64
CA THR A 356 14.09 -8.30 -19.38
C THR A 356 14.92 -7.02 -19.43
N ALA A 357 14.29 -5.86 -19.64
CA ALA A 357 14.99 -4.57 -19.66
C ALA A 357 15.58 -4.21 -18.30
N LEU A 358 14.87 -4.51 -17.20
CA LEU A 358 15.37 -4.33 -15.82
C LEU A 358 16.59 -5.20 -15.56
N LEU A 359 16.53 -6.51 -15.86
CA LEU A 359 17.67 -7.42 -15.72
C LEU A 359 18.87 -6.98 -16.58
N SER A 360 18.62 -6.50 -17.81
CA SER A 360 19.66 -5.92 -18.68
C SER A 360 20.35 -4.72 -18.06
N ALA A 361 19.56 -3.79 -17.55
CA ALA A 361 20.06 -2.56 -16.96
C ALA A 361 20.83 -2.82 -15.65
N ALA A 362 20.40 -3.79 -14.83
CA ALA A 362 21.13 -4.24 -13.65
C ALA A 362 22.51 -4.79 -14.03
N LYS A 363 22.55 -5.74 -14.97
CA LYS A 363 23.80 -6.36 -15.44
C LYS A 363 24.77 -5.35 -16.04
N ASN A 364 24.30 -4.45 -16.91
CA ASN A 364 25.16 -3.47 -17.57
C ASN A 364 25.81 -2.50 -16.57
N ARG A 365 25.15 -2.25 -15.43
CA ARG A 365 25.64 -1.41 -14.34
C ARG A 365 26.39 -2.17 -13.25
N GLY A 366 26.63 -3.48 -13.42
CA GLY A 366 27.30 -4.30 -12.40
C GLY A 366 26.51 -4.40 -11.08
N LEU A 367 25.19 -4.20 -11.13
CA LEU A 367 24.33 -4.34 -9.96
C LEU A 367 23.80 -5.76 -9.89
N GLY A 368 24.23 -6.48 -8.86
CA GLY A 368 23.74 -7.81 -8.57
C GLY A 368 22.34 -7.80 -7.95
N ILE A 369 21.57 -8.85 -8.23
CA ILE A 369 20.21 -9.03 -7.72
C ILE A 369 20.17 -10.10 -6.63
N SER A 370 19.29 -9.95 -5.65
CA SER A 370 19.00 -11.00 -4.67
C SER A 370 17.92 -11.93 -5.24
N THR A 371 16.80 -11.32 -5.65
CA THR A 371 15.63 -12.01 -6.19
C THR A 371 14.99 -11.17 -7.29
N PHE A 372 14.39 -11.84 -8.26
CA PHE A 372 13.57 -11.21 -9.29
C PHE A 372 12.24 -11.95 -9.41
N VAL A 373 11.13 -11.20 -9.42
CA VAL A 373 9.77 -11.76 -9.51
C VAL A 373 8.96 -11.05 -10.59
N SER A 374 8.51 -11.81 -11.59
CA SER A 374 7.53 -11.34 -12.56
C SER A 374 6.13 -11.82 -12.22
N ALA A 375 5.24 -10.91 -11.80
CA ALA A 375 3.86 -11.28 -11.46
C ALA A 375 2.95 -11.50 -12.69
N GLY A 376 3.35 -11.03 -13.88
CA GLY A 376 2.50 -11.07 -15.07
C GLY A 376 1.15 -10.40 -14.78
N ASN A 377 0.05 -11.09 -15.07
CA ASN A 377 -1.31 -10.61 -14.81
C ASN A 377 -1.62 -10.36 -13.31
N ARG A 378 -0.74 -10.80 -12.39
CA ARG A 378 -0.88 -10.62 -10.94
C ARG A 378 -2.23 -11.17 -10.43
N ALA A 379 -2.52 -12.42 -10.78
CA ALA A 379 -3.80 -13.04 -10.47
C ALA A 379 -3.91 -13.50 -9.00
N ASP A 380 -2.78 -13.76 -8.34
CA ASP A 380 -2.72 -14.09 -6.92
C ASP A 380 -1.59 -13.33 -6.22
N MET A 381 -0.33 -13.73 -6.40
CA MET A 381 0.81 -13.06 -5.76
C MET A 381 1.05 -11.66 -6.34
N SER A 382 1.27 -10.69 -5.46
CA SER A 382 1.40 -9.28 -5.78
C SER A 382 2.68 -8.65 -5.23
N GLY A 383 2.93 -7.38 -5.59
CA GLY A 383 4.04 -6.62 -5.02
C GLY A 383 3.91 -6.41 -3.51
N ASN A 384 2.68 -6.45 -2.95
CA ASN A 384 2.47 -6.36 -1.51
C ASN A 384 3.08 -7.57 -0.80
N ASP A 385 2.82 -8.78 -1.30
CA ASP A 385 3.35 -10.02 -0.72
C ASP A 385 4.87 -10.03 -0.76
N VAL A 386 5.47 -9.63 -1.88
CA VAL A 386 6.93 -9.64 -2.07
C VAL A 386 7.60 -8.58 -1.19
N LEU A 387 6.98 -7.41 -0.98
CA LEU A 387 7.47 -6.42 -0.03
C LEU A 387 7.48 -6.93 1.42
N GLN A 388 6.48 -7.72 1.82
CA GLN A 388 6.43 -8.34 3.14
C GLN A 388 7.60 -9.32 3.33
N TYR A 389 7.90 -10.14 2.31
CA TYR A 389 9.09 -10.99 2.31
C TYR A 389 10.39 -10.19 2.41
N TRP A 390 10.54 -9.16 1.57
CA TRP A 390 11.76 -8.35 1.53
C TRP A 390 11.98 -7.51 2.77
N GLU A 391 10.98 -7.29 3.63
CA GLU A 391 11.19 -6.61 4.90
C GLU A 391 12.21 -7.36 5.78
N GLU A 392 12.05 -8.67 5.92
CA GLU A 392 12.84 -9.52 6.81
C GLU A 392 13.99 -10.25 6.08
N ASP A 393 13.97 -10.30 4.74
CA ASP A 393 15.00 -10.99 3.95
C ASP A 393 16.40 -10.34 4.09
N PRO A 394 17.41 -11.01 4.66
CA PRO A 394 18.71 -10.39 4.92
C PRO A 394 19.50 -10.10 3.63
N ASP A 395 19.24 -10.85 2.55
CA ASP A 395 19.97 -10.71 1.29
C ASP A 395 19.50 -9.50 0.48
N THR A 396 18.23 -9.10 0.62
CA THR A 396 17.70 -7.91 -0.03
C THR A 396 17.90 -6.65 0.81
N LYS A 397 18.65 -5.68 0.27
CA LYS A 397 18.90 -4.37 0.92
C LYS A 397 18.20 -3.21 0.22
N THR A 398 17.98 -3.31 -1.09
CA THR A 398 17.32 -2.29 -1.91
C THR A 398 16.19 -2.95 -2.70
N VAL A 399 15.04 -2.27 -2.82
CA VAL A 399 13.87 -2.78 -3.53
C VAL A 399 13.59 -1.92 -4.77
N GLY A 400 13.47 -2.56 -5.94
CA GLY A 400 13.01 -1.95 -7.18
C GLY A 400 11.69 -2.55 -7.65
N LEU A 401 10.67 -1.71 -7.83
CA LEU A 401 9.34 -2.11 -8.25
C LEU A 401 8.97 -1.44 -9.57
N TYR A 402 8.50 -2.24 -10.53
CA TYR A 402 7.83 -1.73 -11.72
C TYR A 402 6.33 -2.04 -11.63
N LEU A 403 5.52 -0.99 -11.44
CA LEU A 403 4.08 -1.10 -11.15
C LEU A 403 3.22 -0.42 -12.23
N GLU A 404 2.39 -1.21 -12.90
CA GLU A 404 1.38 -0.73 -13.86
C GLU A 404 0.00 -0.62 -13.20
N SER A 405 -0.21 -1.40 -12.13
CA SER A 405 -1.43 -1.38 -11.31
C SER A 405 -1.11 -1.68 -9.85
N ILE A 406 -1.95 -1.19 -8.95
CA ILE A 406 -1.87 -1.49 -7.51
C ILE A 406 -3.21 -2.10 -7.10
N GLY A 407 -3.20 -3.35 -6.61
CA GLY A 407 -4.41 -4.07 -6.25
C GLY A 407 -5.09 -3.52 -4.99
N ASN A 408 -4.29 -3.36 -3.93
CA ASN A 408 -4.72 -2.80 -2.66
C ASN A 408 -3.71 -1.71 -2.24
N PRO A 409 -3.93 -0.45 -2.63
CA PRO A 409 -2.97 0.62 -2.37
C PRO A 409 -2.93 1.07 -0.91
N ARG A 410 -3.98 0.82 -0.12
CA ARG A 410 -3.93 1.06 1.34
C ARG A 410 -2.98 0.09 2.02
N LYS A 411 -3.14 -1.21 1.74
CA LYS A 411 -2.21 -2.26 2.16
C LYS A 411 -0.80 -1.97 1.62
N PHE A 412 -0.68 -1.60 0.35
CA PHE A 412 0.60 -1.19 -0.24
C PHE A 412 1.23 -0.03 0.54
N SER A 413 0.51 1.07 0.78
CA SER A 413 1.04 2.25 1.47
C SER A 413 1.46 1.92 2.91
N ARG A 414 0.67 1.13 3.64
CA ARG A 414 1.01 0.64 4.98
C ARG A 414 2.28 -0.22 4.98
N ILE A 415 2.37 -1.21 4.09
CA ILE A 415 3.54 -2.09 3.97
C ILE A 415 4.76 -1.29 3.52
N ALA A 416 4.62 -0.50 2.46
CA ALA A 416 5.69 0.33 1.91
C ALA A 416 6.23 1.31 2.96
N ARG A 417 5.37 1.96 3.77
CA ARG A 417 5.83 2.82 4.88
C ARG A 417 6.70 2.06 5.88
N ARG A 418 6.31 0.83 6.24
CA ARG A 418 7.06 0.01 7.20
C ARG A 418 8.39 -0.47 6.60
N VAL A 419 8.36 -0.99 5.38
CA VAL A 419 9.55 -1.44 4.65
C VAL A 419 10.51 -0.28 4.38
N SER A 420 10.02 0.88 3.95
CA SER A 420 10.82 2.09 3.72
C SER A 420 11.60 2.56 4.95
N ARG A 421 11.17 2.22 6.18
CA ARG A 421 11.92 2.55 7.41
C ARG A 421 13.18 1.69 7.58
N VAL A 422 13.22 0.52 6.96
CA VAL A 422 14.35 -0.41 7.04
C VAL A 422 15.15 -0.46 5.74
N LYS A 423 14.48 -0.38 4.58
CA LYS A 423 15.06 -0.58 3.25
C LYS A 423 14.47 0.39 2.22
N PRO A 424 15.27 1.04 1.35
CA PRO A 424 14.76 1.93 0.33
C PRO A 424 13.93 1.19 -0.73
N ILE A 425 12.77 1.75 -1.07
CA ILE A 425 11.90 1.28 -2.15
C ILE A 425 11.92 2.30 -3.28
N ILE A 426 12.27 1.83 -4.48
CA ILE A 426 12.28 2.62 -5.71
C ILE A 426 11.16 2.10 -6.61
N VAL A 427 10.21 2.96 -6.97
CA VAL A 427 9.08 2.60 -7.85
C VAL A 427 9.22 3.30 -9.20
N ILE A 428 9.11 2.53 -10.27
CA ILE A 428 8.77 3.04 -11.60
C ILE A 428 7.26 2.87 -11.79
N LYS A 429 6.60 3.97 -12.16
CA LYS A 429 5.21 3.99 -12.59
C LYS A 429 5.02 4.92 -13.78
N SER A 430 4.00 4.68 -14.59
CA SER A 430 3.57 5.65 -15.61
C SER A 430 2.56 6.64 -15.01
N ASP A 431 2.28 7.73 -15.73
CA ASP A 431 1.20 8.66 -15.34
C ASP A 431 -0.20 8.06 -15.56
N LEU A 432 -0.27 6.89 -16.20
CA LEU A 432 -1.49 6.11 -16.43
C LEU A 432 -1.69 5.02 -15.37
N THR A 433 -0.67 4.71 -14.55
CA THR A 433 -0.75 3.69 -13.49
C THR A 433 -1.95 3.96 -12.58
N GLY A 434 -2.88 2.99 -12.51
CA GLY A 434 -4.10 3.12 -11.71
C GLY A 434 -5.21 3.95 -12.35
N ARG A 435 -5.03 4.48 -13.56
CA ARG A 435 -6.07 5.15 -14.36
C ARG A 435 -6.46 4.31 -15.56
N GLU A 436 -5.47 3.70 -16.19
CA GLU A 436 -5.63 2.67 -17.22
C GLU A 436 -5.06 1.36 -16.70
N LEU A 437 -5.74 0.27 -17.02
CA LEU A 437 -5.31 -1.06 -16.61
C LEU A 437 -4.55 -1.73 -17.75
N PRO A 438 -3.38 -2.31 -17.49
CA PRO A 438 -2.74 -3.16 -18.48
C PRO A 438 -3.62 -4.40 -18.74
N PRO A 439 -3.54 -5.00 -19.94
CA PRO A 439 -4.29 -6.20 -20.27
C PRO A 439 -4.13 -7.30 -19.22
N GLY A 440 -5.25 -7.88 -18.78
CA GLY A 440 -5.28 -8.99 -17.82
C GLY A 440 -5.28 -8.59 -16.34
N HIS A 441 -5.07 -7.31 -16.04
CA HIS A 441 -5.14 -6.80 -14.67
C HIS A 441 -6.56 -6.39 -14.33
N ILE A 442 -7.05 -6.88 -13.18
CA ILE A 442 -8.40 -6.60 -12.70
C ILE A 442 -8.28 -5.84 -11.38
N VAL A 443 -8.31 -4.51 -11.45
CA VAL A 443 -8.34 -3.61 -10.28
C VAL A 443 -9.24 -2.41 -10.57
N ARG A 444 -9.48 -1.56 -9.57
CA ARG A 444 -10.19 -0.30 -9.79
C ARG A 444 -9.26 0.77 -10.32
N THR A 445 -9.86 1.77 -10.95
CA THR A 445 -9.15 2.94 -11.46
C THR A 445 -9.55 4.19 -10.68
N SER A 446 -8.62 5.14 -10.60
CA SER A 446 -8.86 6.47 -10.04
C SER A 446 -9.08 7.48 -11.16
N SER A 447 -9.92 8.48 -10.90
CA SER A 447 -10.09 9.66 -11.74
C SER A 447 -9.19 10.83 -11.33
N LEU A 448 -8.38 10.67 -10.27
CA LEU A 448 -7.52 11.72 -9.73
C LEU A 448 -6.35 12.06 -10.67
N ALA A 449 -5.73 13.21 -10.39
CA ALA A 449 -4.56 13.68 -11.13
C ALA A 449 -3.39 12.70 -10.97
N PRO A 450 -2.57 12.45 -12.02
CA PRO A 450 -1.47 11.47 -11.97
C PRO A 450 -0.45 11.66 -10.84
N ASN A 451 -0.20 12.91 -10.44
CA ASN A 451 0.71 13.28 -9.36
C ASN A 451 0.19 12.90 -7.97
N THR A 452 -1.11 12.60 -7.82
CA THR A 452 -1.71 12.21 -6.54
C THR A 452 -1.09 10.92 -6.02
N LEU A 453 -0.93 9.93 -6.88
CA LEU A 453 -0.27 8.67 -6.51
C LEU A 453 1.20 8.91 -6.12
N ASP A 454 1.91 9.83 -6.78
CA ASP A 454 3.29 10.18 -6.39
C ASP A 454 3.34 10.77 -4.97
N GLN A 455 2.39 11.64 -4.63
CA GLN A 455 2.30 12.23 -3.29
C GLN A 455 2.00 11.17 -2.21
N VAL A 456 1.15 10.19 -2.52
CA VAL A 456 0.84 9.06 -1.63
C VAL A 456 2.03 8.12 -1.47
N LEU A 457 2.76 7.82 -2.54
CA LEU A 457 3.98 7.01 -2.50
C LEU A 457 5.08 7.72 -1.68
N GLY A 458 5.27 9.03 -1.90
CA GLY A 458 6.21 9.83 -1.14
C GLY A 458 5.88 9.91 0.35
N GLN A 459 4.60 9.96 0.72
CA GLN A 459 4.15 9.86 2.13
C GLN A 459 4.62 8.54 2.78
N ALA A 460 4.69 7.45 2.03
CA ALA A 460 5.17 6.14 2.47
C ALA A 460 6.70 5.96 2.35
N GLY A 461 7.46 7.02 2.01
CA GLY A 461 8.91 6.97 1.85
C GLY A 461 9.39 6.27 0.59
N VAL A 462 8.47 5.98 -0.34
CA VAL A 462 8.79 5.37 -1.63
C VAL A 462 9.37 6.44 -2.55
N ILE A 463 10.47 6.09 -3.21
CA ILE A 463 11.19 6.98 -4.11
C ILE A 463 10.72 6.70 -5.54
N ARG A 464 10.16 7.72 -6.20
CA ARG A 464 9.72 7.60 -7.59
C ARG A 464 10.89 7.75 -8.56
N ALA A 465 10.99 6.84 -9.52
CA ALA A 465 11.81 6.96 -10.71
C ALA A 465 10.90 7.05 -11.95
N ASP A 466 11.21 7.95 -12.88
CA ASP A 466 10.47 8.16 -14.12
C ASP A 466 10.86 7.13 -15.20
N THR A 467 12.07 6.56 -15.09
CA THR A 467 12.63 5.65 -16.09
C THR A 467 13.37 4.50 -15.44
N ILE A 468 13.59 3.44 -16.23
CA ILE A 468 14.49 2.33 -15.85
C ILE A 468 15.88 2.86 -15.50
N HIS A 469 16.40 3.85 -16.24
CA HIS A 469 17.72 4.40 -15.95
C HIS A 469 17.78 5.02 -14.56
N GLN A 470 16.82 5.90 -14.24
CA GLN A 470 16.73 6.54 -12.93
C GLN A 470 16.59 5.53 -11.78
N LEU A 471 15.83 4.44 -11.95
CA LEU A 471 15.74 3.40 -10.91
C LEU A 471 17.13 2.83 -10.59
N PHE A 472 17.91 2.53 -11.62
CA PHE A 472 19.25 1.98 -11.40
C PHE A 472 20.27 3.03 -10.98
N ASP A 473 20.05 4.30 -11.32
CA ASP A 473 20.87 5.41 -10.83
C ASP A 473 20.70 5.56 -9.31
N LEU A 474 19.48 5.39 -8.79
CA LEU A 474 19.21 5.31 -7.36
C LEU A 474 19.73 4.01 -6.72
N ALA A 475 19.46 2.86 -7.36
CA ALA A 475 19.83 1.56 -6.82
C ALA A 475 21.35 1.43 -6.63
N GLN A 476 22.14 2.08 -7.49
CA GLN A 476 23.59 2.19 -7.34
C GLN A 476 24.00 2.80 -6.00
N VAL A 477 23.45 3.96 -5.62
CA VAL A 477 23.75 4.59 -4.32
C VAL A 477 23.31 3.69 -3.18
N PHE A 478 22.05 3.25 -3.19
CA PHE A 478 21.49 2.50 -2.06
C PHE A 478 22.12 1.13 -1.83
N SER A 479 22.64 0.50 -2.89
CA SER A 479 23.23 -0.84 -2.78
C SER A 479 24.72 -0.80 -2.44
N THR A 480 25.40 0.34 -2.60
CA THR A 480 26.86 0.43 -2.48
C THR A 480 27.38 1.47 -1.51
N GLN A 481 26.56 2.41 -1.06
CA GLN A 481 26.95 3.51 -0.18
C GLN A 481 26.13 3.54 1.12
N SER A 482 26.74 4.11 2.17
CA SER A 482 26.02 4.55 3.37
C SER A 482 25.04 5.67 3.03
N LEU A 483 23.94 5.78 3.78
CA LEU A 483 22.97 6.85 3.58
C LEU A 483 23.56 8.23 3.91
N PRO A 484 23.29 9.28 3.11
CA PRO A 484 23.78 10.63 3.37
C PRO A 484 23.33 11.16 4.74
N ALA A 485 24.25 11.75 5.51
CA ALA A 485 23.91 12.35 6.81
C ALA A 485 23.14 13.67 6.68
N GLY A 486 23.24 14.35 5.54
CA GLY A 486 22.65 15.65 5.32
C GLY A 486 22.82 16.17 3.89
N ARG A 487 22.49 17.44 3.68
CA ARG A 487 22.45 18.08 2.35
C ARG A 487 23.77 18.73 1.94
N ARG A 488 24.79 18.77 2.80
CA ARG A 488 26.04 19.47 2.52
C ARG A 488 26.93 18.56 1.67
N VAL A 489 27.38 19.06 0.52
CA VAL A 489 28.18 18.26 -0.42
C VAL A 489 29.48 18.95 -0.78
N GLY A 490 30.56 18.17 -0.80
CA GLY A 490 31.85 18.59 -1.36
C GLY A 490 31.98 18.14 -2.81
N VAL A 491 32.58 18.97 -3.66
CA VAL A 491 32.83 18.66 -5.07
C VAL A 491 34.34 18.71 -5.31
N ILE A 492 34.89 17.63 -5.88
CA ILE A 492 36.30 17.53 -6.27
C ILE A 492 36.44 16.94 -7.68
N GLY A 493 37.35 17.48 -8.48
CA GLY A 493 37.69 16.90 -9.76
C GLY A 493 38.82 17.62 -10.49
N ASN A 494 39.11 17.22 -11.73
CA ASN A 494 40.17 17.80 -12.56
C ASN A 494 39.65 18.68 -13.71
N SER A 495 38.37 19.05 -13.69
CA SER A 495 37.72 19.85 -14.72
C SER A 495 36.84 20.95 -14.11
N ALA A 496 37.23 22.20 -14.33
CA ALA A 496 36.50 23.37 -13.82
C ALA A 496 35.08 23.49 -14.39
N ALA A 497 34.88 23.06 -15.65
CA ALA A 497 33.57 23.05 -16.29
C ALA A 497 32.63 22.03 -15.63
N MET A 498 33.13 20.82 -15.38
CA MET A 498 32.37 19.76 -14.70
C MET A 498 32.05 20.14 -13.25
N ALA A 499 33.02 20.70 -12.52
CA ALA A 499 32.80 21.19 -11.16
C ALA A 499 31.70 22.27 -11.12
N THR A 500 31.71 23.22 -12.07
CA THR A 500 30.67 24.26 -12.17
C THR A 500 29.29 23.67 -12.41
N LEU A 501 29.17 22.71 -13.33
CA LEU A 501 27.92 22.02 -13.64
C LEU A 501 27.38 21.25 -12.43
N LEU A 502 28.25 20.50 -11.73
CA LEU A 502 27.89 19.78 -10.51
C LEU A 502 27.39 20.72 -9.41
N VAL A 503 28.04 21.87 -9.22
CA VAL A 503 27.63 22.87 -8.23
C VAL A 503 26.25 23.44 -8.57
N GLN A 504 26.04 23.83 -9.83
CA GLN A 504 24.75 24.38 -10.28
C GLN A 504 23.63 23.35 -10.15
N ARG A 505 23.88 22.11 -10.59
CA ARG A 505 22.91 21.01 -10.47
C ARG A 505 22.60 20.70 -9.01
N SER A 506 23.62 20.64 -8.15
CA SER A 506 23.46 20.36 -6.72
C SER A 506 22.54 21.39 -6.08
N ARG A 507 22.77 22.68 -6.36
CA ARG A 507 21.90 23.77 -5.88
C ARG A 507 20.47 23.66 -6.41
N SER A 508 20.29 23.32 -7.70
CA SER A 508 18.96 23.14 -8.30
C SER A 508 18.16 21.99 -7.70
N GLU A 509 18.86 20.95 -7.22
CA GLU A 509 18.27 19.78 -6.57
C GLU A 509 18.14 19.95 -5.05
N GLY A 510 18.50 21.12 -4.51
CA GLY A 510 18.37 21.44 -3.08
C GLY A 510 19.52 20.97 -2.19
N LEU A 511 20.64 20.52 -2.77
CA LEU A 511 21.87 20.25 -2.04
C LEU A 511 22.65 21.55 -1.78
N HIS A 512 23.38 21.59 -0.67
CA HIS A 512 24.15 22.74 -0.23
C HIS A 512 25.63 22.56 -0.54
N VAL A 513 26.17 23.44 -1.39
CA VAL A 513 27.60 23.51 -1.71
C VAL A 513 28.17 24.76 -1.07
N GLU A 514 28.57 24.64 0.19
CA GLU A 514 29.16 25.72 0.99
C GLU A 514 30.70 25.66 0.98
N ALA A 515 31.24 24.44 0.94
CA ALA A 515 32.66 24.21 0.73
C ALA A 515 33.10 24.68 -0.66
N GLU A 516 34.27 25.31 -0.75
CA GLU A 516 34.87 25.68 -2.03
C GLU A 516 35.15 24.40 -2.86
N PRO A 517 34.61 24.29 -4.09
CA PRO A 517 34.88 23.15 -4.96
C PRO A 517 36.36 23.06 -5.31
N VAL A 518 36.93 21.87 -5.20
CA VAL A 518 38.34 21.62 -5.55
C VAL A 518 38.42 21.25 -7.03
N SER A 519 38.92 22.17 -7.86
CA SER A 519 39.17 21.93 -9.29
C SER A 519 40.67 21.86 -9.55
N LEU A 520 41.19 20.66 -9.75
CA LEU A 520 42.58 20.37 -10.06
C LEU A 520 42.89 20.59 -11.54
N HIS A 521 44.18 20.62 -11.87
CA HIS A 521 44.65 20.70 -13.25
C HIS A 521 44.20 19.45 -14.04
N PRO A 522 43.85 19.54 -15.34
CA PRO A 522 43.43 18.37 -16.13
C PRO A 522 44.46 17.24 -16.20
N GLU A 523 45.75 17.58 -16.12
CA GLU A 523 46.89 16.65 -16.07
C GLU A 523 47.42 16.46 -14.64
N VAL A 524 46.55 16.55 -13.62
CA VAL A 524 46.94 16.29 -12.23
C VAL A 524 47.42 14.86 -12.05
N ASP A 525 48.55 14.68 -11.37
CA ASP A 525 49.05 13.35 -10.99
C ASP A 525 48.20 12.72 -9.87
N ALA A 526 48.29 11.40 -9.75
CA ALA A 526 47.49 10.61 -8.82
C ALA A 526 47.78 10.94 -7.33
N ASP A 527 49.04 11.21 -6.98
CA ASP A 527 49.43 11.54 -5.60
C ASP A 527 48.84 12.88 -5.14
N ARG A 528 48.85 13.89 -6.01
CA ARG A 528 48.22 15.17 -5.72
C ARG A 528 46.71 15.03 -5.63
N PHE A 529 46.09 14.26 -6.54
CA PHE A 529 44.64 14.00 -6.46
C PHE A 529 44.27 13.31 -5.14
N ARG A 530 45.02 12.28 -4.74
CA ARG A 530 44.84 11.57 -3.46
C ARG A 530 44.93 12.51 -2.26
N THR A 531 45.93 13.39 -2.23
CA THR A 531 46.13 14.36 -1.13
C THR A 531 44.91 15.29 -0.97
N GLU A 532 44.40 15.81 -2.07
CA GLU A 532 43.24 16.71 -2.08
C GLU A 532 41.93 15.97 -1.77
N LEU A 533 41.81 14.71 -2.21
CA LEU A 533 40.70 13.85 -1.89
C LEU A 533 40.66 13.49 -0.39
N ASP A 534 41.79 13.12 0.20
CA ASP A 534 41.91 12.87 1.64
C ASP A 534 41.54 14.14 2.44
N ALA A 535 41.99 15.33 1.99
CA ALA A 535 41.62 16.61 2.60
C ALA A 535 40.11 16.89 2.49
N MET A 536 39.47 16.58 1.35
CA MET A 536 38.02 16.71 1.18
C MET A 536 37.27 15.78 2.14
N TYR A 537 37.69 14.52 2.27
CA TYR A 537 37.08 13.57 3.20
C TYR A 537 37.28 13.96 4.68
N ALA A 538 38.34 14.69 5.03
CA ALA A 538 38.59 15.17 6.39
C ALA A 538 37.70 16.34 6.86
N ARG A 539 36.90 16.95 5.97
CA ARG A 539 36.07 18.12 6.31
C ARG A 539 34.80 17.78 7.09
N ASP A 540 34.57 18.36 8.26
CA ASP A 540 33.32 18.12 9.02
C ASP A 540 32.10 18.91 8.50
N ASP A 541 32.33 19.84 7.55
CA ASP A 541 31.30 20.70 6.96
C ASP A 541 30.57 20.10 5.75
N ILE A 542 30.89 18.86 5.38
CA ILE A 542 30.23 18.13 4.28
C ILE A 542 29.74 16.75 4.74
N ASP A 543 28.61 16.31 4.17
CA ASP A 543 27.98 15.03 4.47
C ASP A 543 28.20 14.00 3.34
N SER A 544 28.36 14.48 2.10
CA SER A 544 28.62 13.66 0.90
C SER A 544 29.71 14.25 0.03
N VAL A 545 30.34 13.42 -0.80
CA VAL A 545 31.40 13.82 -1.75
C VAL A 545 30.99 13.45 -3.18
N ILE A 546 31.11 14.41 -4.08
CA ILE A 546 30.91 14.21 -5.51
C ILE A 546 32.27 14.33 -6.20
N VAL A 547 32.68 13.27 -6.87
CA VAL A 547 33.97 13.22 -7.56
C VAL A 547 33.76 13.21 -9.07
N THR A 548 34.48 14.06 -9.80
CA THR A 548 34.48 14.01 -11.27
C THR A 548 35.90 13.90 -11.80
N PHE A 549 36.09 13.05 -12.80
CA PHE A 549 37.39 12.89 -13.44
C PHE A 549 37.22 12.78 -14.95
N THR A 550 38.04 13.53 -15.69
CA THR A 550 38.14 13.46 -17.15
C THR A 550 39.56 13.03 -17.51
N PRO A 551 39.75 11.90 -18.22
CA PRO A 551 41.08 11.40 -18.54
C PRO A 551 41.87 12.36 -19.44
N SER A 552 43.18 12.41 -19.25
CA SER A 552 44.11 13.22 -20.04
C SER A 552 45.42 12.45 -20.29
N ALA A 553 46.32 12.98 -21.13
CA ALA A 553 47.56 12.28 -21.47
C ALA A 553 48.49 12.02 -20.27
N GLY A 554 48.34 12.77 -19.18
CA GLY A 554 49.14 12.64 -17.95
C GLY A 554 48.39 12.07 -16.75
N ALA A 555 47.11 11.69 -16.89
CA ALA A 555 46.29 11.23 -15.77
C ALA A 555 45.43 10.02 -16.16
N GLU A 556 45.76 8.85 -15.60
CA GLU A 556 45.08 7.58 -15.87
C GLU A 556 43.85 7.37 -14.98
N GLU A 557 42.73 7.03 -15.61
CA GLU A 557 41.43 6.90 -14.95
C GLU A 557 41.40 5.77 -13.91
N ALA A 558 42.09 4.66 -14.16
CA ALA A 558 42.14 3.50 -13.26
C ALA A 558 42.91 3.79 -11.95
N GLU A 559 43.99 4.57 -12.01
CA GLU A 559 44.78 4.93 -10.84
C GLU A 559 43.99 5.87 -9.91
N ILE A 560 43.28 6.84 -10.48
CA ILE A 560 42.40 7.75 -9.74
C ILE A 560 41.20 7.00 -9.14
N ALA A 561 40.62 6.05 -9.88
CA ALA A 561 39.53 5.21 -9.39
C ALA A 561 39.94 4.37 -8.16
N ALA A 562 41.15 3.78 -8.20
CA ALA A 562 41.70 3.02 -7.07
C ALA A 562 41.83 3.90 -5.82
N HIS A 563 42.48 5.06 -5.92
CA HIS A 563 42.60 6.00 -4.80
C HIS A 563 41.25 6.50 -4.27
N LEU A 564 40.29 6.74 -5.17
CA LEU A 564 38.94 7.11 -4.79
C LEU A 564 38.28 6.02 -3.95
N SER A 565 38.34 4.77 -4.41
CA SER A 565 37.73 3.65 -3.70
C SER A 565 38.34 3.45 -2.31
N GLU A 566 39.67 3.56 -2.18
CA GLU A 566 40.38 3.43 -0.89
C GLU A 566 40.06 4.58 0.08
N ALA A 567 40.01 5.81 -0.40
CA ALA A 567 39.66 6.97 0.42
C ALA A 567 38.18 6.93 0.84
N ALA A 568 37.28 6.62 -0.09
CA ALA A 568 35.86 6.42 0.20
C ALA A 568 35.68 5.32 1.23
N ALA A 569 36.33 4.16 1.07
CA ALA A 569 36.21 3.02 1.96
C ALA A 569 36.55 3.36 3.43
N ARG A 570 37.53 4.25 3.67
CA ARG A 570 37.94 4.72 5.00
C ARG A 570 37.00 5.78 5.63
N SER A 571 36.06 6.33 4.87
CA SER A 571 35.19 7.45 5.28
C SER A 571 33.72 7.04 5.36
N GLN A 572 32.92 7.54 6.29
CA GLN A 572 31.47 7.24 6.30
C GLN A 572 30.63 8.09 5.34
N LYS A 573 31.25 9.04 4.63
CA LYS A 573 30.53 9.94 3.71
C LYS A 573 30.06 9.22 2.45
N THR A 574 28.81 9.46 2.07
CA THR A 574 28.25 8.98 0.80
C THR A 574 29.04 9.59 -0.35
N THR A 575 29.50 8.75 -1.27
CA THR A 575 30.30 9.18 -2.41
C THR A 575 29.64 8.75 -3.72
N VAL A 576 29.56 9.67 -4.68
CA VAL A 576 29.18 9.38 -6.07
C VAL A 576 30.25 9.92 -7.01
N ALA A 577 30.48 9.21 -8.11
CA ALA A 577 31.54 9.53 -9.06
C ALA A 577 31.00 9.79 -10.47
N CYS A 578 31.70 10.62 -11.24
CA CYS A 578 31.43 10.88 -12.66
C CYS A 578 32.73 10.70 -13.44
N PHE A 579 32.92 9.48 -13.94
CA PHE A 579 34.07 9.05 -14.73
C PHE A 579 33.63 8.84 -16.18
N LEU A 580 34.51 9.09 -17.14
CA LEU A 580 34.18 9.02 -18.57
C LEU A 580 34.23 7.59 -19.11
N GLY A 581 35.15 6.76 -18.62
CA GLY A 581 35.35 5.37 -19.06
C GLY A 581 34.82 4.31 -18.09
N ILE A 582 34.59 4.68 -16.83
CA ILE A 582 34.12 3.75 -15.77
C ILE A 582 32.69 4.12 -15.39
N HIS A 583 31.74 3.21 -15.64
CA HIS A 583 30.32 3.43 -15.37
C HIS A 583 29.68 2.24 -14.65
N GLY A 584 28.81 2.52 -13.69
CA GLY A 584 28.18 1.49 -12.88
C GLY A 584 28.95 1.23 -11.58
N VAL A 585 28.65 0.06 -11.02
CA VAL A 585 29.39 -0.60 -9.95
C VAL A 585 30.43 -1.50 -10.61
N LYS A 586 31.70 -1.13 -10.49
CA LYS A 586 32.82 -1.76 -11.20
C LYS A 586 33.98 -2.01 -10.25
N ASP A 587 34.75 -3.06 -10.52
CA ASP A 587 35.84 -3.52 -9.66
C ASP A 587 36.93 -2.44 -9.48
N GLU A 588 37.14 -1.59 -10.50
CA GLU A 588 38.09 -0.46 -10.46
C GLU A 588 37.74 0.57 -9.38
N LEU A 589 36.48 0.62 -8.94
CA LEU A 589 35.99 1.50 -7.88
C LEU A 589 35.65 0.73 -6.59
N THR A 590 36.09 -0.53 -6.47
CA THR A 590 35.82 -1.41 -5.33
C THR A 590 37.05 -1.64 -4.48
N THR A 591 36.94 -1.35 -3.18
CA THR A 591 37.93 -1.72 -2.16
C THR A 591 37.34 -2.75 -1.19
N TYR A 592 38.12 -3.75 -0.79
CA TYR A 592 37.73 -4.73 0.22
C TYR A 592 38.34 -4.35 1.58
N LEU A 593 37.48 -4.22 2.59
CA LEU A 593 37.83 -3.98 3.97
C LEU A 593 37.55 -5.22 4.83
N THR A 594 38.06 -5.18 6.05
CA THR A 594 37.67 -6.09 7.13
C THR A 594 36.85 -5.27 8.12
N ASP A 595 35.64 -5.73 8.46
CA ASP A 595 34.81 -5.08 9.48
C ASP A 595 35.29 -5.41 10.91
N ASP A 596 34.64 -4.81 11.91
CA ASP A 596 34.96 -4.99 13.33
C ASP A 596 34.78 -6.45 13.81
N GLU A 597 34.00 -7.26 13.06
CA GLU A 597 33.75 -8.68 13.34
C GLU A 597 34.70 -9.62 12.58
N GLY A 598 35.63 -9.06 11.79
CA GLY A 598 36.61 -9.82 11.01
C GLY A 598 36.11 -10.32 9.66
N ALA A 599 34.90 -9.95 9.24
CA ALA A 599 34.34 -10.32 7.94
C ALA A 599 34.82 -9.38 6.83
N ARG A 600 34.95 -9.92 5.62
CA ARG A 600 35.42 -9.16 4.45
C ARG A 600 34.23 -8.42 3.82
N VAL A 601 34.25 -7.09 3.85
CA VAL A 601 33.20 -6.23 3.30
C VAL A 601 33.75 -5.47 2.10
N SER A 602 33.08 -5.53 0.95
CA SER A 602 33.41 -4.69 -0.20
C SER A 602 32.71 -3.35 -0.11
N ARG A 603 33.40 -2.30 -0.54
CA ARG A 603 32.86 -0.96 -0.71
C ARG A 603 33.14 -0.47 -2.12
N THR A 604 32.09 -0.14 -2.85
CA THR A 604 32.19 0.32 -4.24
C THR A 604 31.64 1.72 -4.36
N VAL A 605 32.38 2.64 -5.00
CA VAL A 605 31.85 3.96 -5.35
C VAL A 605 31.09 3.85 -6.68
N PRO A 606 29.79 4.21 -6.73
CA PRO A 606 29.04 4.16 -7.97
C PRO A 606 29.47 5.30 -8.90
N SER A 607 29.69 4.97 -10.18
CA SER A 607 30.04 5.95 -11.21
C SER A 607 28.94 6.14 -12.25
N TYR A 608 28.65 7.40 -12.56
CA TYR A 608 27.61 7.83 -13.48
C TYR A 608 28.21 8.39 -14.76
N VAL A 609 27.48 8.20 -15.87
CA VAL A 609 27.84 8.79 -17.16
C VAL A 609 27.68 10.32 -17.11
N GLY A 610 26.56 10.79 -16.56
CA GLY A 610 26.22 12.20 -16.47
C GLY A 610 26.39 12.77 -15.06
N PRO A 611 26.96 13.98 -14.91
CA PRO A 611 26.98 14.69 -13.63
C PRO A 611 25.56 14.98 -13.10
N GLU A 612 24.58 15.16 -13.98
CA GLU A 612 23.19 15.40 -13.62
C GLU A 612 22.55 14.20 -12.93
N ASP A 613 22.85 12.99 -13.40
CA ASP A 613 22.31 11.74 -12.87
C ASP A 613 22.90 11.42 -11.49
N ALA A 614 24.22 11.63 -11.32
CA ALA A 614 24.91 11.45 -10.05
C ALA A 614 24.33 12.37 -8.96
N VAL A 615 24.20 13.67 -9.28
CA VAL A 615 23.65 14.66 -8.36
C VAL A 615 22.19 14.37 -8.05
N TRP A 616 21.39 14.00 -9.06
CA TRP A 616 19.98 13.68 -8.87
C TRP A 616 19.81 12.44 -7.97
N ALA A 617 20.57 11.38 -8.19
CA ALA A 617 20.53 10.17 -7.37
C ALA A 617 20.96 10.47 -5.91
N LEU A 618 22.02 11.26 -5.72
CA LEU A 618 22.48 11.68 -4.40
C LEU A 618 21.44 12.54 -3.67
N ALA A 619 20.78 13.47 -4.37
CA ALA A 619 19.74 14.32 -3.81
C ALA A 619 18.54 13.50 -3.31
N ARG A 620 18.05 12.56 -4.13
CA ARG A 620 16.95 11.66 -3.73
C ARG A 620 17.35 10.71 -2.60
N ALA A 621 18.58 10.19 -2.60
CA ALA A 621 19.11 9.40 -1.48
C ALA A 621 19.19 10.21 -0.18
N THR A 622 19.53 11.50 -0.29
CA THR A 622 19.53 12.44 0.85
C THR A 622 18.12 12.72 1.35
N ASP A 623 17.17 12.95 0.45
CA ASP A 623 15.76 13.16 0.80
C ASP A 623 15.17 11.92 1.50
N TYR A 624 15.47 10.72 1.00
CA TYR A 624 15.08 9.47 1.66
C TYR A 624 15.73 9.30 3.03
N SER A 625 17.04 9.54 3.16
CA SER A 625 17.75 9.46 4.45
C SER A 625 17.11 10.35 5.51
N ARG A 626 16.77 11.59 5.11
CA ARG A 626 16.07 12.54 5.96
C ARG A 626 14.65 12.10 6.29
N TRP A 627 13.91 11.58 5.31
CA TRP A 627 12.57 11.04 5.56
C TRP A 627 12.62 9.88 6.56
N ARG A 628 13.57 8.95 6.40
CA ARG A 628 13.77 7.79 7.27
C ARG A 628 14.13 8.19 8.70
N ALA A 629 14.92 9.25 8.87
CA ALA A 629 15.32 9.78 10.17
C ALA A 629 14.28 10.72 10.81
N ALA A 630 13.25 11.13 10.08
CA ALA A 630 12.25 12.07 10.57
C ALA A 630 11.32 11.44 11.61
N ASP A 631 10.82 12.28 12.52
CA ASP A 631 9.68 11.94 13.36
C ASP A 631 8.41 11.95 12.49
N HIS A 632 7.81 10.78 12.29
CA HIS A 632 6.59 10.62 11.50
C HIS A 632 5.31 10.95 12.27
N GLY A 633 5.42 11.36 13.53
CA GLY A 633 4.27 11.74 14.34
C GLY A 633 3.45 10.56 14.85
N ARG A 634 2.28 10.87 15.40
CA ARG A 634 1.35 9.89 15.96
C ARG A 634 -0.04 10.10 15.37
N PHE A 635 -0.78 9.00 15.21
CA PHE A 635 -2.19 9.07 14.90
C PHE A 635 -2.95 9.66 16.10
N LEU A 636 -3.87 10.57 15.83
CA LEU A 636 -4.63 11.24 16.87
C LEU A 636 -5.75 10.32 17.40
N GLU A 637 -5.75 10.09 18.71
CA GLU A 637 -6.91 9.54 19.41
C GLU A 637 -7.78 10.70 19.89
N ILE A 638 -8.99 10.82 19.35
CA ILE A 638 -9.94 11.88 19.72
C ILE A 638 -11.01 11.25 20.61
N GLU A 639 -11.07 11.68 21.87
CA GLU A 639 -11.96 11.10 22.89
C GLU A 639 -13.43 11.58 22.75
N ASP A 640 -13.65 12.73 22.12
CA ASP A 640 -14.95 13.40 21.97
C ASP A 640 -15.54 13.27 20.55
N LEU A 641 -15.64 12.05 20.02
CA LEU A 641 -16.29 11.81 18.71
C LEU A 641 -17.64 11.11 18.87
N ASP A 642 -18.68 11.66 18.25
CA ASP A 642 -20.01 11.05 18.20
C ASP A 642 -20.22 10.25 16.89
N ASP A 643 -19.57 9.10 16.81
CA ASP A 643 -19.75 8.15 15.69
C ASP A 643 -21.21 7.68 15.54
N LYS A 644 -21.97 7.65 16.63
CA LYS A 644 -23.37 7.18 16.63
C LYS A 644 -24.27 8.20 15.96
N GLY A 645 -24.10 9.48 16.28
CA GLY A 645 -24.78 10.59 15.62
C GLY A 645 -24.53 10.58 14.11
N VAL A 646 -23.26 10.47 13.70
CA VAL A 646 -22.89 10.40 12.27
C VAL A 646 -23.54 9.22 11.57
N ARG A 647 -23.50 8.01 12.15
CA ARG A 647 -24.15 6.83 11.54
C ARG A 647 -25.64 7.03 11.40
N SER A 648 -26.32 7.55 12.42
CA SER A 648 -27.76 7.81 12.37
C SER A 648 -28.13 8.78 11.24
N ILE A 649 -27.34 9.84 11.04
CA ILE A 649 -27.55 10.81 9.96
C ILE A 649 -27.33 10.14 8.59
N ILE A 650 -26.24 9.37 8.44
CA ILE A 650 -25.91 8.67 7.19
C ILE A 650 -26.98 7.62 6.86
N GLU A 651 -27.39 6.80 7.81
CA GLU A 651 -28.42 5.76 7.63
C GLU A 651 -29.78 6.39 7.25
N SER A 652 -30.16 7.47 7.93
CA SER A 652 -31.40 8.20 7.59
C SER A 652 -31.34 8.80 6.19
N ALA A 653 -30.21 9.35 5.77
CA ALA A 653 -30.05 9.94 4.44
C ALA A 653 -30.00 8.87 3.33
N LEU A 654 -29.60 7.64 3.66
CA LEU A 654 -29.43 6.54 2.73
C LEU A 654 -30.61 5.55 2.70
N SER A 655 -31.64 5.72 3.52
CA SER A 655 -32.74 4.75 3.67
C SER A 655 -33.44 4.39 2.36
N ASP A 656 -33.62 5.38 1.47
CA ASP A 656 -34.27 5.23 0.17
C ASP A 656 -33.28 5.33 -1.02
N ALA A 657 -31.98 5.20 -0.73
CA ALA A 657 -30.93 5.32 -1.72
C ALA A 657 -30.89 4.12 -2.66
N ARG A 658 -30.53 4.38 -3.93
CA ARG A 658 -30.19 3.30 -4.87
C ARG A 658 -28.68 3.07 -4.87
N PRO A 659 -28.21 1.82 -4.89
CA PRO A 659 -26.81 1.47 -5.13
C PRO A 659 -26.19 2.28 -6.27
N GLY A 660 -24.98 2.81 -6.05
CA GLY A 660 -24.24 3.56 -7.06
C GLY A 660 -24.70 5.00 -7.32
N THR A 661 -25.80 5.47 -6.72
CA THR A 661 -26.29 6.86 -6.90
C THR A 661 -25.85 7.73 -5.73
N PRO A 662 -25.02 8.78 -5.96
CA PRO A 662 -24.63 9.70 -4.89
C PRO A 662 -25.84 10.48 -4.36
N ILE A 663 -25.92 10.62 -3.04
CA ILE A 663 -26.93 11.44 -2.36
C ILE A 663 -26.26 12.67 -1.76
N ARG A 664 -26.79 13.84 -2.09
CA ARG A 664 -26.40 15.09 -1.44
C ARG A 664 -27.02 15.15 -0.06
N LEU A 665 -26.19 15.23 0.98
CA LEU A 665 -26.70 15.46 2.32
C LEU A 665 -27.28 16.88 2.44
N GLU A 666 -28.39 17.03 3.16
CA GLU A 666 -28.98 18.33 3.42
C GLU A 666 -28.03 19.21 4.24
N ARG A 667 -28.24 20.53 4.18
CA ARG A 667 -27.32 21.50 4.79
C ARG A 667 -27.33 21.44 6.32
N SER A 668 -28.51 21.25 6.92
CA SER A 668 -28.68 21.03 8.37
C SER A 668 -27.95 19.77 8.82
N ASP A 669 -28.16 18.67 8.11
CA ASP A 669 -27.54 17.38 8.40
C ASP A 669 -26.03 17.40 8.19
N THR A 670 -25.54 18.12 7.18
CA THR A 670 -24.11 18.36 6.96
C THR A 670 -23.46 19.05 8.16
N ARG A 671 -24.12 20.08 8.72
CA ARG A 671 -23.63 20.79 9.92
C ARG A 671 -23.67 19.89 11.15
N ALA A 672 -24.77 19.16 11.36
CA ALA A 672 -24.91 18.23 12.47
C ALA A 672 -23.84 17.14 12.44
N LEU A 673 -23.60 16.55 11.26
CA LEU A 673 -22.59 15.51 11.06
C LEU A 673 -21.17 16.03 11.37
N LEU A 674 -20.82 17.23 10.91
CA LEU A 674 -19.52 17.84 11.19
C LEU A 674 -19.34 18.20 12.67
N SER A 675 -20.40 18.67 13.33
CA SER A 675 -20.40 19.00 14.77
C SER A 675 -20.19 17.76 15.65
N CYS A 676 -20.70 16.59 15.26
CA CYS A 676 -20.38 15.30 15.90
C CYS A 676 -18.87 14.99 15.93
N TYR A 677 -18.09 15.61 15.03
CA TYR A 677 -16.63 15.52 14.95
C TYR A 677 -15.91 16.78 15.43
N GLY A 678 -16.62 17.71 16.09
CA GLY A 678 -16.07 18.97 16.59
C GLY A 678 -15.67 19.97 15.51
N ILE A 679 -16.23 19.85 14.31
CA ILE A 679 -16.00 20.78 13.20
C ILE A 679 -17.21 21.71 13.07
N GLU A 680 -17.05 22.95 13.52
CA GLU A 680 -18.12 23.95 13.52
C GLU A 680 -18.09 24.80 12.25
N VAL A 681 -19.22 24.81 11.53
CA VAL A 681 -19.44 25.68 10.36
C VAL A 681 -20.06 26.98 10.85
N LEU A 682 -19.51 28.13 10.41
CA LEU A 682 -20.03 29.43 10.80
C LEU A 682 -21.53 29.55 10.49
N PRO A 683 -22.34 30.04 11.44
CA PRO A 683 -23.77 30.08 11.31
C PRO A 683 -24.19 30.97 10.14
N TYR A 684 -25.21 30.51 9.42
CA TYR A 684 -25.89 31.27 8.39
C TYR A 684 -27.37 30.91 8.39
N ILE A 685 -28.19 31.84 7.91
CA ILE A 685 -29.63 31.68 7.74
C ILE A 685 -29.93 31.93 6.26
N THR A 686 -30.65 30.99 5.64
CA THR A 686 -31.06 31.12 4.23
C THR A 686 -32.34 31.92 4.16
N ALA A 687 -32.35 32.99 3.36
CA ALA A 687 -33.47 33.88 3.15
C ALA A 687 -33.92 33.85 1.67
N ALA A 688 -35.23 33.83 1.45
CA ALA A 688 -35.87 33.93 0.14
C ALA A 688 -36.29 35.37 -0.20
N SER A 689 -36.38 36.25 0.80
CA SER A 689 -36.77 37.65 0.67
C SER A 689 -35.80 38.59 1.38
N VAL A 690 -35.85 39.87 1.02
CA VAL A 690 -35.04 40.91 1.68
C VAL A 690 -35.42 41.04 3.15
N GLU A 691 -36.71 40.90 3.47
CA GLU A 691 -37.27 40.95 4.82
C GLU A 691 -36.73 39.80 5.68
N GLU A 692 -36.72 38.58 5.14
CA GLU A 692 -36.07 37.43 5.80
C GLU A 692 -34.57 37.66 5.96
N GLY A 693 -33.91 38.27 4.97
CA GLY A 693 -32.48 38.58 5.03
C GLY A 693 -32.14 39.60 6.12
N LEU A 694 -32.99 40.60 6.33
CA LEU A 694 -32.85 41.58 7.42
C LEU A 694 -33.06 40.92 8.78
N ALA A 695 -34.12 40.11 8.94
CA ALA A 695 -34.36 39.38 10.18
C ALA A 695 -33.19 38.44 10.51
N ALA A 696 -32.65 37.75 9.50
CA ALA A 696 -31.46 36.92 9.65
C ALA A 696 -30.21 37.72 10.08
N ALA A 697 -30.00 38.91 9.52
CA ALA A 697 -28.86 39.76 9.90
C ALA A 697 -29.00 40.35 11.31
N GLU A 698 -30.23 40.65 11.76
CA GLU A 698 -30.50 41.05 13.14
C GLU A 698 -30.23 39.91 14.14
N GLU A 699 -30.57 38.67 13.77
CA GLU A 699 -30.29 37.49 14.58
C GLU A 699 -28.78 37.16 14.65
N ILE A 700 -28.09 37.22 13.51
CA ILE A 700 -26.66 36.89 13.40
C ILE A 700 -25.76 38.00 13.97
N GLY A 701 -26.16 39.26 13.76
CA GLY A 701 -25.36 40.45 14.07
C GLY A 701 -24.47 40.90 12.91
N TYR A 702 -24.42 42.21 12.68
CA TYR A 702 -23.56 42.87 11.69
C TYR A 702 -22.09 42.95 12.15
N PRO A 703 -21.09 42.92 11.25
CA PRO A 703 -21.23 42.74 9.80
C PRO A 703 -21.59 41.32 9.35
N VAL A 704 -22.33 41.24 8.24
CA VAL A 704 -22.71 39.98 7.59
C VAL A 704 -22.18 39.88 6.17
N ALA A 705 -22.17 38.66 5.64
CA ALA A 705 -21.92 38.36 4.24
C ALA A 705 -23.18 37.77 3.60
N LEU A 706 -23.46 38.16 2.35
CA LEU A 706 -24.52 37.56 1.53
C LEU A 706 -23.92 36.63 0.49
N LYS A 707 -24.45 35.41 0.38
CA LYS A 707 -23.96 34.40 -0.57
C LYS A 707 -25.11 33.74 -1.31
N ALA A 708 -25.02 33.69 -2.64
CA ALA A 708 -25.97 32.93 -3.44
C ALA A 708 -25.88 31.43 -3.09
N VAL A 709 -27.02 30.78 -2.89
CA VAL A 709 -27.10 29.34 -2.58
C VAL A 709 -26.76 28.49 -3.81
N THR A 710 -26.92 29.05 -4.99
CA THR A 710 -26.92 28.34 -6.28
C THR A 710 -25.51 28.02 -6.73
N ASN A 711 -25.24 26.76 -7.10
CA ASN A 711 -23.89 26.25 -7.35
C ASN A 711 -23.09 27.04 -8.40
N VAL A 712 -23.76 27.67 -9.38
CA VAL A 712 -23.10 28.45 -10.44
C VAL A 712 -22.47 29.74 -9.90
N LEU A 713 -23.12 30.38 -8.90
CA LEU A 713 -22.70 31.67 -8.36
C LEU A 713 -22.06 31.54 -6.97
N ARG A 714 -22.24 30.40 -6.31
CA ARG A 714 -21.71 30.12 -4.99
C ARG A 714 -20.18 30.19 -5.01
N HIS A 715 -19.61 31.02 -4.14
CA HIS A 715 -18.17 31.32 -4.05
C HIS A 715 -17.58 32.19 -5.19
N ARG A 716 -18.40 32.66 -6.13
CA ARG A 716 -17.98 33.45 -7.31
C ARG A 716 -18.21 34.95 -7.08
N MET A 717 -17.31 35.59 -6.32
CA MET A 717 -17.40 37.05 -6.03
C MET A 717 -17.39 37.89 -7.30
N GLU A 718 -16.59 37.51 -8.29
CA GLU A 718 -16.42 38.20 -9.57
C GLU A 718 -17.66 38.15 -10.47
N LEU A 719 -18.55 37.17 -10.25
CA LEU A 719 -19.86 37.11 -10.90
C LEU A 719 -20.97 37.75 -10.05
N GLY A 720 -20.61 38.34 -8.92
CA GLY A 720 -21.55 39.00 -8.01
C GLY A 720 -22.37 38.07 -7.14
N GLY A 721 -22.01 36.78 -7.05
CA GLY A 721 -22.71 35.80 -6.21
C GLY A 721 -22.39 35.90 -4.72
N VAL A 722 -21.44 36.75 -4.34
CA VAL A 722 -21.02 36.97 -2.94
C VAL A 722 -20.81 38.47 -2.69
N ARG A 723 -21.32 38.95 -1.55
CA ARG A 723 -21.11 40.31 -1.01
C ARG A 723 -20.64 40.17 0.44
N LEU A 724 -19.63 40.96 0.82
CA LEU A 724 -18.92 40.86 2.09
C LEU A 724 -18.95 42.22 2.80
N ASN A 725 -18.74 42.22 4.12
CA ASN A 725 -18.69 43.42 4.95
C ASN A 725 -19.95 44.30 4.85
N ILE A 726 -21.13 43.68 4.88
CA ILE A 726 -22.38 44.43 4.94
C ILE A 726 -22.57 44.86 6.38
N ASP A 727 -22.58 46.17 6.63
CA ASP A 727 -22.57 46.77 7.98
C ASP A 727 -23.95 47.36 8.38
N SER A 728 -24.88 47.50 7.42
CA SER A 728 -26.15 48.18 7.65
C SER A 728 -27.36 47.48 6.99
N PRO A 729 -28.57 47.69 7.54
CA PRO A 729 -29.82 47.27 6.89
C PRO A 729 -29.99 47.82 5.48
N GLU A 730 -29.57 49.06 5.22
CA GLU A 730 -29.69 49.72 3.91
C GLU A 730 -28.82 49.00 2.86
N GLU A 731 -27.55 48.77 3.18
CA GLU A 731 -26.61 48.05 2.33
C GLU A 731 -27.08 46.61 2.07
N LEU A 732 -27.59 45.92 3.10
CA LEU A 732 -28.15 44.58 2.96
C LEU A 732 -29.28 44.56 1.93
N ARG A 733 -30.24 45.50 1.99
CA ARG A 733 -31.35 45.54 1.03
C ARG A 733 -30.86 45.69 -0.41
N GLU A 734 -29.89 46.59 -0.64
CA GLU A 734 -29.33 46.86 -1.96
C GLU A 734 -28.62 45.62 -2.51
N ASP A 735 -27.70 45.05 -1.73
CA ASP A 735 -26.88 43.91 -2.14
C ASP A 735 -27.70 42.62 -2.29
N PHE A 736 -28.67 42.37 -1.40
CA PHE A 736 -29.57 41.22 -1.50
C PHE A 736 -30.39 41.28 -2.78
N THR A 737 -30.97 42.45 -3.08
CA THR A 737 -31.73 42.66 -4.32
C THR A 737 -30.85 42.48 -5.56
N ALA A 738 -29.59 42.94 -5.50
CA ALA A 738 -28.63 42.76 -6.58
C ALA A 738 -28.29 41.28 -6.81
N ILE A 739 -28.00 40.53 -5.75
CA ILE A 739 -27.73 39.08 -5.83
C ILE A 739 -28.94 38.34 -6.41
N GLN A 740 -30.16 38.61 -5.92
CA GLN A 740 -31.37 37.95 -6.45
C GLN A 740 -31.59 38.19 -7.94
N ARG A 741 -31.28 39.40 -8.42
CA ARG A 741 -31.36 39.73 -9.85
C ARG A 741 -30.39 38.89 -10.67
N ILE A 742 -29.15 38.74 -10.21
CA ILE A 742 -28.14 37.92 -10.86
C ILE A 742 -28.56 36.44 -10.85
N ILE A 743 -29.08 35.94 -9.72
CA ILE A 743 -29.57 34.56 -9.62
C ILE A 743 -30.65 34.30 -10.68
N ARG A 744 -31.68 35.16 -10.77
CA ARG A 744 -32.75 35.01 -11.76
C ARG A 744 -32.24 35.05 -13.20
N GLN A 745 -31.20 35.86 -13.49
CA GLN A 745 -30.59 35.92 -14.82
C GLN A 745 -29.86 34.62 -15.19
N VAL A 746 -29.27 33.92 -14.22
CA VAL A 746 -28.42 32.74 -14.48
C VAL A 746 -29.20 31.43 -14.46
N ILE A 747 -30.19 31.27 -13.57
CA ILE A 747 -30.93 30.01 -13.39
C ILE A 747 -32.45 30.09 -13.65
N GLY A 748 -32.97 31.22 -14.12
CA GLY A 748 -34.38 31.37 -14.50
C GLY A 748 -35.34 31.45 -13.30
N ASP A 749 -36.50 30.78 -13.39
CA ASP A 749 -37.63 30.85 -12.43
C ASP A 749 -37.42 30.08 -11.10
N SER A 750 -36.18 29.73 -10.76
CA SER A 750 -35.89 29.10 -9.45
C SER A 750 -35.90 30.14 -8.33
N ASP A 751 -36.23 29.71 -7.11
CA ASP A 751 -36.21 30.59 -5.93
C ASP A 751 -34.80 31.19 -5.72
N PRO A 752 -34.67 32.53 -5.72
CA PRO A 752 -33.38 33.20 -5.59
C PRO A 752 -32.94 33.27 -4.12
N LEU A 753 -32.61 32.11 -3.57
CA LEU A 753 -32.19 31.95 -2.17
C LEU A 753 -30.79 32.53 -1.94
N VAL A 754 -30.64 33.25 -0.83
CA VAL A 754 -29.39 33.89 -0.40
C VAL A 754 -29.13 33.54 1.07
N ASP A 755 -27.92 33.11 1.38
CA ASP A 755 -27.48 32.93 2.75
C ASP A 755 -27.00 34.26 3.32
N VAL A 756 -27.54 34.62 4.48
CA VAL A 756 -26.99 35.65 5.36
C VAL A 756 -26.09 34.94 6.37
N GLN A 757 -24.80 35.24 6.36
CA GLN A 757 -23.80 34.55 7.17
C GLN A 757 -22.97 35.54 7.98
N THR A 758 -22.52 35.14 9.18
CA THR A 758 -21.55 35.90 9.97
C THR A 758 -20.31 36.23 9.13
N MET A 759 -19.85 37.50 9.17
CA MET A 759 -18.62 37.87 8.49
C MET A 759 -17.41 37.27 9.21
N ALA A 760 -16.65 36.42 8.53
CA ALA A 760 -15.40 35.89 9.07
C ALA A 760 -14.31 36.98 9.05
N PRO A 761 -13.40 37.00 10.04
CA PRO A 761 -12.26 37.91 10.02
C PRO A 761 -11.39 37.72 8.77
N HIS A 762 -10.63 38.76 8.42
CA HIS A 762 -9.72 38.71 7.28
C HIS A 762 -8.65 37.62 7.48
N GLY A 763 -8.41 36.85 6.41
CA GLY A 763 -7.48 35.74 6.44
C GLY A 763 -7.27 35.13 5.06
N VAL A 764 -6.53 34.03 5.02
CA VAL A 764 -6.26 33.28 3.80
C VAL A 764 -7.33 32.19 3.63
N PRO A 765 -8.13 32.21 2.54
CA PRO A 765 -9.10 31.16 2.28
C PRO A 765 -8.41 29.90 1.73
N CYS A 766 -8.78 28.76 2.28
CA CYS A 766 -8.28 27.42 1.98
C CYS A 766 -9.43 26.50 1.57
N VAL A 767 -9.09 25.42 0.86
CA VAL A 767 -10.01 24.35 0.48
C VAL A 767 -9.48 23.05 1.06
N ILE A 768 -10.37 22.34 1.77
CA ILE A 768 -10.10 20.99 2.26
C ILE A 768 -11.12 20.05 1.62
N ARG A 769 -10.65 18.96 1.04
CA ARG A 769 -11.52 17.89 0.55
C ARG A 769 -11.15 16.59 1.26
N ALA A 770 -12.14 15.77 1.54
CA ALA A 770 -11.95 14.44 2.09
C ALA A 770 -12.97 13.49 1.46
N GLY A 771 -12.65 12.22 1.26
CA GLY A 771 -13.61 11.26 0.70
C GLY A 771 -12.95 9.96 0.29
N GLU A 772 -13.70 9.13 -0.42
CA GLU A 772 -13.24 7.81 -0.86
C GLU A 772 -12.85 7.83 -2.34
N ASP A 773 -11.59 7.53 -2.64
CA ASP A 773 -11.13 7.23 -4.00
C ASP A 773 -11.25 5.72 -4.27
N PRO A 774 -11.80 5.29 -5.42
CA PRO A 774 -12.00 3.87 -5.72
C PRO A 774 -10.73 3.02 -5.75
N LEU A 775 -9.58 3.63 -6.07
CA LEU A 775 -8.27 2.97 -6.02
C LEU A 775 -7.66 3.16 -4.64
N LEU A 776 -7.37 4.40 -4.22
CA LEU A 776 -6.54 4.75 -3.08
C LEU A 776 -7.22 4.61 -1.71
N GLY A 777 -8.55 4.55 -1.66
CA GLY A 777 -9.34 4.56 -0.43
C GLY A 777 -9.52 5.98 0.13
N PRO A 778 -9.56 6.15 1.46
CA PRO A 778 -9.89 7.43 2.07
C PRO A 778 -8.74 8.41 1.88
N LEU A 779 -9.02 9.54 1.24
CA LEU A 779 -8.05 10.53 0.81
C LEU A 779 -8.46 11.91 1.30
N LEU A 780 -7.47 12.72 1.70
CA LEU A 780 -7.63 14.14 1.95
C LEU A 780 -6.87 14.94 0.90
N SER A 781 -7.39 16.12 0.58
CA SER A 781 -6.68 17.13 -0.19
C SER A 781 -6.76 18.52 0.44
N PHE A 782 -5.70 19.29 0.26
CA PHE A 782 -5.56 20.65 0.78
C PHE A 782 -4.95 21.56 -0.28
N SER A 783 -5.55 22.75 -0.41
CA SER A 783 -5.05 23.84 -1.27
C SER A 783 -5.51 25.20 -0.76
N LEU A 784 -4.94 26.28 -1.32
CA LEU A 784 -5.53 27.62 -1.15
C LEU A 784 -6.72 27.80 -2.09
N ALA A 785 -7.75 28.52 -1.65
CA ALA A 785 -8.92 28.80 -2.49
C ALA A 785 -8.56 29.75 -3.65
N GLY A 786 -9.13 29.48 -4.82
CA GLY A 786 -9.03 30.30 -6.02
C GLY A 786 -8.71 29.51 -7.28
N ASP A 787 -9.30 29.93 -8.40
CA ASP A 787 -9.25 29.25 -9.69
C ASP A 787 -7.82 28.98 -10.18
N THR A 788 -6.87 29.88 -9.90
CA THR A 788 -5.46 29.70 -10.30
C THR A 788 -4.79 28.53 -9.57
N THR A 789 -5.11 28.32 -8.28
CA THR A 789 -4.57 27.19 -7.50
C THR A 789 -5.08 25.87 -8.07
N GLU A 790 -6.37 25.82 -8.43
CA GLU A 790 -6.98 24.64 -9.05
C GLU A 790 -6.40 24.37 -10.44
N LEU A 791 -6.25 25.41 -11.28
CA LEU A 791 -5.72 25.29 -12.64
C LEU A 791 -4.25 24.85 -12.67
N LEU A 792 -3.43 25.33 -11.73
CA LEU A 792 -2.02 24.96 -11.61
C LEU A 792 -1.80 23.63 -10.89
N GLY A 793 -2.88 23.01 -10.38
CA GLY A 793 -2.81 21.76 -9.62
C GLY A 793 -1.97 21.88 -8.34
N ASP A 794 -1.97 23.06 -7.70
CA ASP A 794 -1.24 23.29 -6.45
C ASP A 794 -2.02 22.74 -5.25
N VAL A 795 -2.16 21.42 -5.25
CA VAL A 795 -2.96 20.64 -4.31
C VAL A 795 -2.08 19.54 -3.73
N SER A 796 -2.16 19.40 -2.41
CA SER A 796 -1.52 18.31 -1.67
C SER A 796 -2.55 17.24 -1.33
N HIS A 797 -2.18 15.96 -1.44
CA HIS A 797 -3.02 14.80 -1.17
C HIS A 797 -2.32 13.84 -0.20
N ARG A 798 -3.11 13.23 0.69
CA ARG A 798 -2.64 12.23 1.66
C ARG A 798 -3.71 11.18 1.90
N VAL A 799 -3.29 9.93 2.10
CA VAL A 799 -4.21 8.84 2.50
C VAL A 799 -4.46 8.91 3.99
N ALA A 800 -5.72 8.70 4.41
CA ALA A 800 -6.14 8.66 5.80
C ALA A 800 -5.81 7.31 6.47
N PRO A 801 -5.70 7.26 7.82
CA PRO A 801 -5.67 8.41 8.73
C PRO A 801 -4.36 9.20 8.64
N LEU A 802 -4.39 10.47 9.05
CA LEU A 802 -3.18 11.32 9.12
C LEU A 802 -2.57 11.29 10.52
N THR A 803 -1.25 11.41 10.59
CA THR A 803 -0.56 11.83 11.82
C THR A 803 -0.58 13.35 11.96
N ASP A 804 -0.36 13.82 13.19
CA ASP A 804 -0.14 15.24 13.53
C ASP A 804 0.91 15.91 12.63
N ARG A 805 2.01 15.21 12.35
CA ARG A 805 3.06 15.68 11.44
C ARG A 805 2.60 15.74 9.99
N GLU A 806 1.89 14.72 9.52
CA GLU A 806 1.43 14.64 8.13
C GLU A 806 0.45 15.76 7.77
N ALA A 807 -0.44 16.15 8.69
CA ALA A 807 -1.36 17.27 8.48
C ALA A 807 -0.60 18.60 8.30
N GLY A 808 0.40 18.87 9.15
CA GLY A 808 1.25 20.06 9.03
C GLY A 808 2.10 20.07 7.74
N ASP A 809 2.67 18.92 7.37
CA ASP A 809 3.46 18.78 6.14
C ASP A 809 2.60 18.94 4.88
N MET A 810 1.35 18.45 4.91
CA MET A 810 0.38 18.64 3.85
C MET A 810 0.16 20.14 3.57
N ILE A 811 -0.06 20.95 4.62
CA ILE A 811 -0.22 22.41 4.51
C ILE A 811 1.03 23.09 3.95
N LYS A 812 2.22 22.67 4.38
CA LYS A 812 3.51 23.25 3.95
C LYS A 812 3.88 22.88 2.51
N SER A 813 3.40 21.72 2.01
CA SER A 813 3.85 21.13 0.75
C SER A 813 3.33 21.83 -0.51
N ILE A 814 2.25 22.60 -0.43
CA ILE A 814 1.76 23.37 -1.58
C ILE A 814 2.71 24.54 -1.89
N LYS A 815 2.89 24.85 -3.17
CA LYS A 815 3.80 25.92 -3.64
C LYS A 815 3.36 27.30 -3.14
N ALA A 816 2.05 27.51 -2.97
CA ALA A 816 1.49 28.75 -2.45
C ALA A 816 1.53 28.86 -0.91
N SER A 817 2.06 27.85 -0.19
CA SER A 817 2.14 27.85 1.27
C SER A 817 2.85 29.06 1.88
N PRO A 818 3.84 29.73 1.24
CA PRO A 818 4.42 30.96 1.80
C PRO A 818 3.40 32.05 2.13
N ARG A 819 2.22 32.06 1.49
CA ARG A 819 1.12 32.99 1.86
C ARG A 819 0.57 32.76 3.26
N LEU A 820 0.69 31.55 3.80
CA LEU A 820 0.29 31.20 5.17
C LEU A 820 1.39 31.54 6.19
N PHE A 821 2.66 31.59 5.79
CA PHE A 821 3.80 31.82 6.68
C PHE A 821 4.38 33.25 6.60
N GLY A 822 3.69 34.14 5.90
CA GLY A 822 4.11 35.52 5.65
C GLY A 822 4.80 35.69 4.30
N TYR A 823 4.15 36.41 3.39
CA TYR A 823 4.65 36.70 2.05
C TYR A 823 4.43 38.15 1.68
N ARG A 824 5.48 38.84 1.21
CA ARG A 824 5.44 40.26 0.78
C ARG A 824 4.77 41.20 1.82
N GLY A 825 5.07 41.01 3.10
CA GLY A 825 4.57 41.85 4.18
C GLY A 825 3.21 41.42 4.76
N LEU A 826 2.59 40.36 4.24
CA LEU A 826 1.45 39.72 4.92
C LEU A 826 1.92 39.07 6.23
N PRO A 827 1.13 39.15 7.32
CA PRO A 827 1.44 38.46 8.56
C PRO A 827 1.33 36.94 8.40
N PRO A 828 2.05 36.14 9.21
CA PRO A 828 1.86 34.70 9.26
C PRO A 828 0.49 34.36 9.86
N MET A 829 -0.19 33.37 9.27
CA MET A 829 -1.48 32.86 9.73
C MET A 829 -1.29 31.73 10.76
N ASN A 830 -2.25 31.56 11.66
CA ASN A 830 -2.34 30.39 12.52
C ASN A 830 -2.85 29.19 11.71
N ILE A 831 -1.97 28.21 11.49
CA ILE A 831 -2.30 26.99 10.73
C ILE A 831 -2.81 25.85 11.61
N ASP A 832 -2.72 25.95 12.93
CA ASP A 832 -3.12 24.87 13.84
C ASP A 832 -4.60 24.49 13.69
N PRO A 833 -5.54 25.44 13.51
CA PRO A 833 -6.94 25.10 13.20
C PRO A 833 -7.10 24.31 11.90
N LEU A 834 -6.31 24.61 10.86
CA LEU A 834 -6.34 23.85 9.59
C LEU A 834 -5.87 22.41 9.82
N GLY A 835 -4.79 22.24 10.59
CA GLY A 835 -4.28 20.93 10.99
C GLY A 835 -5.33 20.12 11.74
N ASN A 836 -5.98 20.73 12.73
CA ASN A 836 -7.00 20.05 13.52
C ASN A 836 -8.22 19.60 12.70
N VAL A 837 -8.67 20.42 11.74
CA VAL A 837 -9.75 20.05 10.82
C VAL A 837 -9.31 18.90 9.89
N LEU A 838 -8.10 18.94 9.34
CA LEU A 838 -7.56 17.84 8.53
C LEU A 838 -7.47 16.52 9.30
N GLU A 839 -6.99 16.56 10.54
CA GLU A 839 -6.91 15.39 11.43
C GLU A 839 -8.30 14.81 11.70
N ARG A 840 -9.26 15.64 12.12
CA ARG A 840 -10.65 15.22 12.39
C ARG A 840 -11.34 14.64 11.16
N LEU A 841 -11.19 15.29 10.00
CA LEU A 841 -11.72 14.78 8.74
C LEU A 841 -11.08 13.44 8.34
N SER A 842 -9.79 13.25 8.62
CA SER A 842 -9.10 12.00 8.31
C SER A 842 -9.68 10.82 9.09
N VAL A 843 -10.03 11.03 10.37
CA VAL A 843 -10.72 10.03 11.19
C VAL A 843 -12.16 9.82 10.71
N LEU A 844 -12.85 10.89 10.30
CA LEU A 844 -14.23 10.82 9.80
C LEU A 844 -14.34 9.94 8.56
N VAL A 845 -13.55 10.21 7.52
CA VAL A 845 -13.64 9.43 6.26
C VAL A 845 -13.06 8.02 6.40
N GLU A 846 -12.13 7.81 7.33
CA GLU A 846 -11.63 6.47 7.65
C GLU A 846 -12.73 5.58 8.26
N ARG A 847 -13.53 6.14 9.19
CA ARG A 847 -14.60 5.42 9.92
C ARG A 847 -15.90 5.28 9.13
N HIS A 848 -16.21 6.23 8.24
CA HIS A 848 -17.48 6.30 7.52
C HIS A 848 -17.27 6.29 5.99
N PRO A 849 -16.99 5.12 5.39
CA PRO A 849 -16.69 5.01 3.96
C PRO A 849 -17.85 5.40 3.04
N GLN A 850 -19.08 5.49 3.58
CA GLN A 850 -20.24 6.02 2.88
C GLN A 850 -20.05 7.48 2.46
N ILE A 851 -19.16 8.23 3.12
CA ILE A 851 -18.78 9.58 2.71
C ILE A 851 -17.94 9.51 1.44
N ARG A 852 -18.61 9.67 0.30
CA ARG A 852 -17.98 9.68 -1.02
C ARG A 852 -17.10 10.92 -1.19
N GLU A 853 -17.64 12.09 -0.85
CA GLU A 853 -16.95 13.36 -0.99
C GLU A 853 -17.44 14.33 0.09
N LEU A 854 -16.51 14.99 0.75
CA LEU A 854 -16.71 16.07 1.70
C LEU A 854 -15.82 17.23 1.25
N VAL A 855 -16.41 18.40 1.06
CA VAL A 855 -15.70 19.60 0.61
C VAL A 855 -15.98 20.73 1.59
N ILE A 856 -14.93 21.23 2.22
CA ILE A 856 -14.92 22.49 2.94
C ILE A 856 -14.33 23.56 2.01
N HIS A 857 -15.19 24.49 1.59
CA HIS A 857 -14.81 25.57 0.68
C HIS A 857 -15.60 26.84 0.98
N PRO A 858 -14.96 27.94 1.43
CA PRO A 858 -13.62 27.99 2.00
C PRO A 858 -13.62 27.71 3.52
N MET A 859 -12.46 27.32 4.03
CA MET A 859 -12.04 27.54 5.42
C MET A 859 -11.07 28.71 5.45
N VAL A 860 -11.30 29.72 6.28
CA VAL A 860 -10.43 30.90 6.38
C VAL A 860 -9.48 30.71 7.56
N ALA A 861 -8.17 30.78 7.31
CA ALA A 861 -7.14 30.85 8.35
C ALA A 861 -6.77 32.31 8.61
N THR A 862 -6.83 32.73 9.86
CA THR A 862 -6.51 34.10 10.32
C THR A 862 -5.20 34.07 11.12
N GLU A 863 -4.77 35.20 11.67
CA GLU A 863 -3.59 35.25 12.54
C GLU A 863 -3.75 34.47 13.85
N THR A 864 -5.00 34.22 14.28
CA THR A 864 -5.31 33.63 15.59
C THR A 864 -6.21 32.40 15.51
N GLU A 865 -7.13 32.33 14.56
CA GLU A 865 -8.22 31.35 14.53
C GLU A 865 -8.42 30.77 13.11
N GLY A 866 -9.31 29.79 12.98
CA GLY A 866 -9.74 29.23 11.71
C GLY A 866 -11.26 29.09 11.66
N HIS A 867 -11.87 29.45 10.53
CA HIS A 867 -13.32 29.48 10.38
C HIS A 867 -13.77 28.70 9.15
N VAL A 868 -14.59 27.66 9.34
CA VAL A 868 -15.22 26.92 8.25
C VAL A 868 -16.45 27.68 7.77
N LEU A 869 -16.43 28.21 6.54
CA LEU A 869 -17.53 29.04 6.04
C LEU A 869 -18.63 28.22 5.36
N SER A 870 -18.27 27.09 4.74
CA SER A 870 -19.21 26.27 4.01
C SER A 870 -18.65 24.87 3.83
N ALA A 871 -19.54 23.89 3.98
CA ALA A 871 -19.24 22.49 3.77
C ALA A 871 -20.33 21.83 2.90
N ARG A 872 -19.96 20.75 2.24
CA ARG A 872 -20.84 19.93 1.40
C ARG A 872 -20.42 18.47 1.55
N ILE A 873 -21.39 17.57 1.72
CA ILE A 873 -21.16 16.11 1.83
C ILE A 873 -21.98 15.37 0.77
N ASP A 874 -21.36 14.41 0.09
CA ASP A 874 -21.97 13.37 -0.74
C ASP A 874 -21.85 12.01 -0.06
N LEU A 875 -22.94 11.27 -0.05
CA LEU A 875 -23.01 9.91 0.45
C LEU A 875 -23.21 8.90 -0.68
N LEU A 876 -22.80 7.66 -0.45
CA LEU A 876 -23.01 6.52 -1.34
C LEU A 876 -23.37 5.27 -0.51
N LEU A 877 -24.50 4.61 -0.86
CA LEU A 877 -25.05 3.47 -0.12
C LEU A 877 -24.10 2.27 -0.06
N ASP A 878 -23.54 1.91 -1.22
CA ASP A 878 -22.51 0.87 -1.34
C ASP A 878 -21.18 1.57 -1.58
N PRO A 879 -20.46 1.96 -0.51
CA PRO A 879 -19.14 2.50 -0.70
C PRO A 879 -18.30 1.43 -1.38
N THR A 880 -17.68 1.81 -2.49
CA THR A 880 -16.74 0.97 -3.21
C THR A 880 -15.46 0.86 -2.38
N ARG A 881 -15.51 0.23 -1.21
CA ARG A 881 -14.32 -0.07 -0.41
C ARG A 881 -13.98 -1.54 -0.66
N ILE A 882 -12.89 -1.79 -1.39
CA ILE A 882 -12.34 -3.16 -1.52
C ILE A 882 -11.91 -3.65 -0.14
N ASP A 883 -11.55 -2.73 0.75
CA ASP A 883 -10.98 -2.97 2.08
C ASP A 883 -11.98 -2.70 3.20
N SER A 884 -13.16 -3.31 3.16
CA SER A 884 -13.88 -3.49 4.43
C SER A 884 -12.92 -4.18 5.39
N THR A 885 -13.07 -4.01 6.71
CA THR A 885 -12.21 -4.72 7.70
C THR A 885 -12.06 -6.22 7.43
N ARG A 886 -12.95 -6.83 6.62
CA ARG A 886 -12.90 -8.22 6.19
C ARG A 886 -11.86 -8.55 5.11
N ARG A 887 -11.56 -7.64 4.19
CA ARG A 887 -10.55 -7.83 3.12
C ARG A 887 -9.18 -7.25 3.45
N LEU A 888 -9.09 -6.48 4.53
CA LEU A 888 -7.82 -6.20 5.20
C LEU A 888 -7.20 -7.46 5.82
N LEU A 889 -8.00 -8.51 6.05
CA LEU A 889 -7.61 -9.79 6.64
C LEU A 889 -7.28 -10.87 5.59
N SER A 890 -7.52 -10.59 4.30
CA SER A 890 -7.33 -11.51 3.16
C SER A 890 -6.14 -11.11 2.30
#